data_AF-A0A838QTT2-F1
#
_entry.id   AF-A0A838QTT2-F1
#
_cell.length_a   1.000
_cell.length_b   1.000
_cell.length_c   1.000
_cell.angle_alpha   90.00
_cell.angle_beta   90.00
_cell.angle_gamma   90.00
#
_symmetry.space_group_name_H-M   'P 1'
#
loop_
_entity.id
_entity.type
_entity.pdbx_description
1 polymer ?
#
loop_
_entity_poly.entity_id
_entity_poly.type
_entity_poly.pdbx_seq_one_letter_code
_entity_poly.pdbx_strand_id
1 'polypeptide(L)'
;MPSFVTKRPVLVAALGLLAVAVVSLASCSEGRSDRRRSRTLTTSANDGGVYLRSVAATLNDLAGNVDLELQPAQPILTASSSSDGNEVLAVCIENPNNPDGSYSYLLAQSGNANFYSLDVQPGDVVRYYVNLDEETAERGIEQRTALELRVRRLDSRDPENALIIEGGLDSPATVPQRIEIWRYSDKRMDAIRSALNRYVTLRRPPSGWEPAPDLGALQQVVERANQWIRTEKAADDTWQPEPLLTELPLDLRNAKGVTQAIAGENLRDGSFAEWEGRLLAQAVWLRDIAQWSRGSATSDADVAAALFDWTVRNVQLDSPELKELTVLHPWQALIYGHGTAEHRAWVFVELARQARIDAVVLKTGAAPGDLPPRLLVATVVDDQLQLFDPELGLPIPGKARATGTLAEAAEDDSLLRQLDVSDELKYPVTAEQLKQVEVYLVATPLQLSRRSALLEGALEGEDFVKLAVDLRPLAEKLVKPAQVKEVKLWPVPFQSIADEQTIGIELRRRAAAEFAPFAERPLLWKARVLHFQGHKDVRAEERSDPLAAPREGHLDALKLYQIPSVRPPNTELVKLELDKRTVYSAAKSAAGYWLGLLSYDRDNYDVAVNWLGDLTLDQARQGRWSNGARYNLARTHEALGNLEEAAKLLGADPADAPQRHGNLVRARRLTEAAAAKAETAK
;
A
#
# COMPACT_ATOMS: atom_id res chain seq x y z
N MET A 1 -46.51 -35.91 -18.70
CA MET A 1 -47.68 -36.82 -18.74
C MET A 1 -48.29 -36.84 -17.35
N PRO A 2 -49.63 -36.79 -17.14
CA PRO A 2 -50.78 -36.62 -18.06
C PRO A 2 -51.38 -35.19 -17.90
N SER A 3 -51.97 -34.48 -18.87
CA SER A 3 -53.09 -34.69 -19.82
C SER A 3 -54.23 -33.71 -19.50
N PHE A 4 -54.53 -32.88 -20.51
CA PHE A 4 -55.71 -32.05 -20.77
C PHE A 4 -57.07 -32.62 -20.30
N VAL A 5 -58.07 -31.74 -20.11
CA VAL A 5 -59.27 -31.58 -20.98
C VAL A 5 -60.39 -30.79 -20.28
N THR A 6 -60.65 -29.60 -20.84
CA THR A 6 -61.88 -28.80 -21.02
C THR A 6 -63.25 -29.25 -20.48
N LYS A 7 -64.10 -28.26 -20.09
CA LYS A 7 -65.39 -27.91 -20.74
C LYS A 7 -66.01 -26.58 -20.25
N ARG A 8 -66.36 -25.71 -21.23
CA ARG A 8 -67.32 -24.56 -21.26
C ARG A 8 -68.80 -25.08 -21.24
N PRO A 9 -69.93 -24.32 -21.38
CA PRO A 9 -70.20 -22.92 -21.86
C PRO A 9 -71.27 -22.14 -21.03
N VAL A 10 -71.70 -20.89 -21.30
CA VAL A 10 -72.71 -20.36 -22.28
C VAL A 10 -72.80 -18.83 -22.01
N LEU A 11 -72.53 -17.89 -22.96
CA LEU A 11 -73.36 -17.30 -24.04
C LEU A 11 -74.37 -16.23 -23.58
N VAL A 12 -74.25 -14.99 -24.09
CA VAL A 12 -75.30 -14.15 -24.72
C VAL A 12 -74.64 -12.88 -25.29
N ALA A 13 -75.07 -12.53 -26.51
CA ALA A 13 -74.57 -11.50 -27.40
C ALA A 13 -75.54 -10.29 -27.48
N ALA A 14 -75.05 -9.12 -27.95
CA ALA A 14 -75.69 -8.19 -28.91
C ALA A 14 -75.09 -6.77 -28.79
N LEU A 15 -75.18 -5.83 -29.74
CA LEU A 15 -75.05 -5.74 -31.21
C LEU A 15 -75.21 -4.22 -31.54
N GLY A 16 -74.49 -3.70 -32.56
CA GLY A 16 -74.83 -2.44 -33.28
C GLY A 16 -73.75 -1.33 -33.27
N LEU A 17 -72.97 -1.10 -34.35
CA LEU A 17 -73.21 -0.24 -35.54
C LEU A 17 -73.29 1.27 -35.19
N LEU A 18 -72.56 2.23 -35.79
CA LEU A 18 -72.30 2.57 -37.20
C LEU A 18 -71.20 3.69 -37.26
N ALA A 19 -70.09 3.52 -37.98
CA ALA A 19 -69.65 4.24 -39.20
C ALA A 19 -69.87 5.78 -39.30
N VAL A 20 -68.80 6.55 -39.60
CA VAL A 20 -68.63 7.48 -40.75
C VAL A 20 -67.20 8.07 -40.76
N ALA A 21 -66.58 8.06 -41.95
CA ALA A 21 -65.27 8.58 -42.28
C ALA A 21 -65.38 9.96 -42.98
N VAL A 22 -64.39 10.84 -42.82
CA VAL A 22 -63.98 11.83 -43.85
C VAL A 22 -62.48 12.13 -43.74
N VAL A 23 -61.82 12.07 -44.91
CA VAL A 23 -60.42 12.37 -45.24
C VAL A 23 -60.28 13.86 -45.61
N SER A 24 -59.14 14.53 -45.31
CA SER A 24 -58.30 15.31 -46.26
C SER A 24 -57.43 16.41 -45.61
N LEU A 25 -56.11 16.18 -45.67
CA LEU A 25 -55.01 17.02 -46.20
C LEU A 25 -54.68 18.45 -45.69
N ALA A 26 -53.36 18.58 -45.44
CA ALA A 26 -52.43 19.68 -45.76
C ALA A 26 -52.17 20.83 -44.75
N SER A 27 -51.06 20.65 -44.02
CA SER A 27 -49.87 21.53 -43.96
C SER A 27 -50.04 23.04 -43.76
N CYS A 28 -49.61 23.55 -42.61
CA CYS A 28 -48.44 24.44 -42.51
C CYS A 28 -48.05 24.67 -41.03
N SER A 29 -46.75 24.85 -40.85
CA SER A 29 -45.96 24.84 -39.63
C SER A 29 -45.99 26.15 -38.84
N GLU A 30 -45.90 26.05 -37.51
CA GLU A 30 -44.82 26.57 -36.64
C GLU A 30 -45.32 26.92 -35.23
N GLY A 31 -44.48 26.67 -34.22
CA GLY A 31 -44.60 27.28 -32.90
C GLY A 31 -44.89 26.35 -31.73
N ARG A 32 -43.92 25.50 -31.37
CA ARG A 32 -43.89 24.70 -30.14
C ARG A 32 -43.89 25.57 -28.87
N SER A 33 -44.80 25.30 -27.93
CA SER A 33 -44.54 25.42 -26.49
C SER A 33 -45.29 24.32 -25.72
N ASP A 34 -44.71 23.11 -25.66
CA ASP A 34 -45.27 22.02 -24.87
C ASP A 34 -44.75 22.04 -23.44
N ARG A 35 -45.69 22.22 -22.52
CA ARG A 35 -45.54 22.04 -21.08
C ARG A 35 -45.03 20.63 -20.79
N ARG A 36 -43.77 20.52 -20.35
CA ARG A 36 -43.21 19.30 -19.75
C ARG A 36 -43.99 18.93 -18.49
N ARG A 37 -44.71 17.81 -18.57
CA ARG A 37 -45.15 17.03 -17.40
C ARG A 37 -43.93 16.75 -16.53
N SER A 38 -44.02 17.18 -15.26
CA SER A 38 -43.10 16.81 -14.20
C SER A 38 -42.97 15.30 -14.13
N ARG A 39 -41.78 14.81 -14.46
CA ARG A 39 -41.36 13.43 -14.26
C ARG A 39 -40.63 13.45 -12.93
N THR A 40 -41.29 13.00 -11.87
CA THR A 40 -40.65 12.81 -10.57
C THR A 40 -39.51 11.81 -10.77
N LEU A 41 -38.29 12.32 -10.78
CA LEU A 41 -37.07 11.54 -10.92
C LEU A 41 -36.91 10.69 -9.65
N THR A 42 -36.92 9.38 -9.83
CA THR A 42 -36.25 8.42 -8.95
C THR A 42 -34.75 8.70 -9.01
N THR A 43 -34.25 9.58 -8.16
CA THR A 43 -32.83 9.96 -8.06
C THR A 43 -32.01 9.04 -7.14
N SER A 44 -32.62 8.29 -6.23
CA SER A 44 -31.86 7.59 -5.17
C SER A 44 -31.02 6.39 -5.64
N ALA A 45 -31.35 5.77 -6.78
CA ALA A 45 -30.62 4.60 -7.27
C ALA A 45 -29.34 4.96 -8.05
N ASN A 46 -29.19 6.20 -8.52
CA ASN A 46 -28.01 6.65 -9.27
C ASN A 46 -26.86 7.09 -8.37
N ASP A 47 -27.14 7.59 -7.17
CA ASP A 47 -26.11 8.18 -6.29
C ASP A 47 -25.23 7.10 -5.63
N GLY A 48 -25.82 5.97 -5.20
CA GLY A 48 -25.07 4.87 -4.57
C GLY A 48 -23.97 4.28 -5.47
N GLY A 49 -24.29 4.06 -6.75
CA GLY A 49 -23.31 3.55 -7.72
C GLY A 49 -22.16 4.52 -8.01
N VAL A 50 -22.38 5.83 -7.89
CA VAL A 50 -21.33 6.85 -8.06
C VAL A 50 -20.33 6.78 -6.91
N TYR A 51 -20.81 6.70 -5.67
CA TYR A 51 -19.95 6.58 -4.50
C TYR A 51 -19.12 5.30 -4.52
N LEU A 52 -19.74 4.16 -4.85
CA LEU A 52 -19.05 2.88 -4.95
C LEU A 52 -17.96 2.87 -6.03
N ARG A 53 -18.26 3.34 -7.24
CA ARG A 53 -17.25 3.48 -8.31
C ARG A 53 -16.11 4.39 -7.89
N SER A 54 -16.41 5.45 -7.15
CA SER A 54 -15.39 6.37 -6.65
C SER A 54 -14.49 5.73 -5.59
N VAL A 55 -15.06 4.94 -4.66
CA VAL A 55 -14.30 4.13 -3.70
C VAL A 55 -13.38 3.15 -4.41
N ALA A 56 -13.93 2.37 -5.35
CA ALA A 56 -13.18 1.39 -6.12
C ALA A 56 -12.06 2.05 -6.94
N ALA A 57 -12.35 3.14 -7.67
CA ALA A 57 -11.37 3.85 -8.47
C ALA A 57 -10.21 4.39 -7.62
N THR A 58 -10.50 5.05 -6.49
CA THR A 58 -9.45 5.59 -5.61
C THR A 58 -8.63 4.49 -4.96
N LEU A 59 -9.26 3.40 -4.50
CA LEU A 59 -8.55 2.26 -3.91
C LEU A 59 -7.63 1.54 -4.92
N ASN A 60 -8.07 1.39 -6.17
CA ASN A 60 -7.27 0.75 -7.21
C ASN A 60 -6.16 1.65 -7.79
N ASP A 61 -6.22 2.95 -7.57
CA ASP A 61 -5.25 3.95 -8.00
C ASP A 61 -4.64 4.74 -6.84
N LEU A 62 -4.45 4.09 -5.68
CA LEU A 62 -3.86 4.77 -4.50
C LEU A 62 -2.49 5.37 -4.80
N ALA A 63 -1.68 4.73 -5.64
CA ALA A 63 -0.39 5.24 -6.06
C ALA A 63 -0.49 6.54 -6.89
N GLY A 64 -1.55 6.69 -7.68
CA GLY A 64 -1.88 7.92 -8.41
C GLY A 64 -2.30 9.06 -7.48
N ASN A 65 -2.89 8.73 -6.33
CA ASN A 65 -3.41 9.67 -5.34
C ASN A 65 -2.43 9.99 -4.19
N VAL A 66 -1.15 9.64 -4.34
CA VAL A 66 -0.09 10.03 -3.39
C VAL A 66 0.24 11.50 -3.60
N ASP A 67 0.10 12.29 -2.54
CA ASP A 67 0.52 13.68 -2.56
C ASP A 67 2.06 13.75 -2.44
N LEU A 68 2.72 14.21 -3.51
CA LEU A 68 4.19 14.27 -3.64
C LEU A 68 4.78 15.62 -3.23
N GLU A 69 3.95 16.67 -3.14
CA GLU A 69 4.41 18.05 -2.93
C GLU A 69 4.65 18.34 -1.44
N LEU A 70 5.84 18.05 -0.92
CA LEU A 70 6.19 18.33 0.48
C LEU A 70 6.44 19.81 0.77
N GLN A 71 6.85 20.56 -0.25
CA GLN A 71 7.11 21.99 -0.17
C GLN A 71 6.41 22.66 -1.36
N PRO A 72 5.07 22.82 -1.34
CA PRO A 72 4.38 23.48 -2.43
C PRO A 72 4.80 24.95 -2.50
N ALA A 73 4.96 25.47 -3.72
CA ALA A 73 5.15 26.90 -3.92
C ALA A 73 3.85 27.63 -3.54
N GLN A 74 3.92 28.56 -2.61
CA GLN A 74 2.80 29.42 -2.22
C GLN A 74 3.01 30.82 -2.79
N PRO A 75 1.97 31.43 -3.38
CA PRO A 75 2.08 32.78 -3.90
C PRO A 75 2.23 33.75 -2.72
N ILE A 76 3.30 34.52 -2.72
CA ILE A 76 3.47 35.71 -1.88
C ILE A 76 2.86 36.90 -2.61
N LEU A 77 3.28 37.09 -3.86
CA LEU A 77 2.83 38.18 -4.70
C LEU A 77 2.19 37.64 -5.98
N THR A 78 0.92 37.98 -6.15
CA THR A 78 0.09 37.78 -7.35
C THR A 78 -0.76 39.02 -7.55
N ALA A 79 -1.55 39.07 -8.62
CA ALA A 79 -2.54 40.15 -8.78
C ALA A 79 -3.44 40.29 -7.54
N SER A 80 -3.90 39.16 -6.97
CA SER A 80 -4.78 39.17 -5.79
C SER A 80 -4.12 39.64 -4.48
N SER A 81 -2.79 39.57 -4.36
CA SER A 81 -2.06 40.03 -3.16
C SER A 81 -1.30 41.34 -3.37
N SER A 82 -1.32 41.90 -4.59
CA SER A 82 -0.86 43.25 -4.87
C SER A 82 -1.70 44.31 -4.16
N SER A 83 -1.14 45.51 -3.98
CA SER A 83 -1.81 46.58 -3.22
C SER A 83 -3.11 47.09 -3.86
N ASP A 84 -3.26 46.91 -5.17
CA ASP A 84 -4.36 47.44 -5.98
C ASP A 84 -5.18 46.33 -6.68
N GLY A 85 -4.86 45.06 -6.45
CA GLY A 85 -5.54 43.92 -7.05
C GLY A 85 -5.16 43.63 -8.51
N ASN A 86 -4.19 44.36 -9.08
CA ASN A 86 -3.78 44.24 -10.48
C ASN A 86 -2.47 43.48 -10.65
N GLU A 87 -2.13 43.10 -11.88
CA GLU A 87 -0.83 42.48 -12.18
C GLU A 87 0.33 43.41 -11.76
N VAL A 88 1.38 42.82 -11.22
CA VAL A 88 2.61 43.54 -10.90
C VAL A 88 3.54 43.47 -12.09
N LEU A 89 3.92 44.64 -12.61
CA LEU A 89 4.77 44.75 -13.79
C LEU A 89 6.16 45.25 -13.38
N ALA A 90 7.20 44.53 -13.79
CA ALA A 90 8.57 44.84 -13.44
C ALA A 90 9.52 44.81 -14.64
N VAL A 91 10.48 45.72 -14.60
CA VAL A 91 11.66 45.71 -15.48
C VAL A 91 12.82 45.05 -14.76
N CYS A 92 13.75 44.46 -15.51
CA CYS A 92 14.98 43.92 -14.97
C CYS A 92 16.18 44.57 -15.67
N ILE A 93 16.95 45.34 -14.92
CA ILE A 93 18.00 46.21 -15.42
C ILE A 93 19.28 46.06 -14.59
N GLU A 94 20.33 46.77 -14.98
CA GLU A 94 21.53 46.89 -14.17
C GLU A 94 21.23 47.69 -12.90
N ASN A 95 21.84 47.30 -11.77
CA ASN A 95 21.60 47.98 -10.50
C ASN A 95 22.09 49.44 -10.56
N PRO A 96 21.19 50.44 -10.52
CA PRO A 96 21.59 51.85 -10.68
C PRO A 96 22.44 52.36 -9.51
N ASN A 97 22.35 51.70 -8.35
CA ASN A 97 23.09 52.07 -7.15
C ASN A 97 24.48 51.42 -7.08
N ASN A 98 24.70 50.33 -7.81
CA ASN A 98 25.98 49.62 -7.87
C ASN A 98 26.10 48.84 -9.18
N PRO A 99 26.44 49.53 -10.29
CA PRO A 99 26.56 48.91 -11.61
C PRO A 99 27.69 47.87 -11.61
N ASP A 100 27.36 46.60 -11.86
CA ASP A 100 28.29 45.48 -11.85
C ASP A 100 28.31 44.72 -13.19
N GLY A 101 27.67 45.28 -14.22
CA GLY A 101 27.50 44.65 -15.54
C GLY A 101 26.49 43.52 -15.56
N SER A 102 25.76 43.25 -14.47
CA SER A 102 24.72 42.22 -14.40
C SER A 102 23.32 42.84 -14.41
N TYR A 103 22.40 42.26 -15.19
CA TYR A 103 20.99 42.65 -15.19
C TYR A 103 20.24 41.91 -14.08
N SER A 104 20.54 42.27 -12.83
CA SER A 104 20.03 41.59 -11.63
C SER A 104 19.09 42.44 -10.78
N TYR A 105 18.84 43.69 -11.18
CA TYR A 105 17.97 44.61 -10.43
C TYR A 105 16.56 44.59 -11.02
N LEU A 106 15.62 44.04 -10.25
CA LEU A 106 14.22 43.96 -10.63
C LEU A 106 13.45 45.08 -9.95
N LEU A 107 12.84 45.94 -10.76
CA LEU A 107 12.08 47.11 -10.31
C LEU A 107 10.64 47.01 -10.77
N ALA A 108 9.72 46.85 -9.82
CA ALA A 108 8.29 46.92 -10.06
C ALA A 108 7.88 48.37 -10.33
N GLN A 109 7.41 48.66 -11.55
CA GLN A 109 7.07 50.01 -11.97
C GLN A 109 5.66 50.42 -11.56
N SER A 110 4.79 49.46 -11.29
CA SER A 110 3.39 49.67 -10.96
C SER A 110 3.17 50.17 -9.52
N GLY A 111 4.20 50.18 -8.66
CA GLY A 111 4.11 50.66 -7.28
C GLY A 111 3.17 49.84 -6.38
N ASN A 112 2.67 48.71 -6.88
CA ASN A 112 1.68 47.85 -6.22
C ASN A 112 2.29 46.53 -5.69
N ALA A 113 3.63 46.42 -5.73
CA ALA A 113 4.34 45.18 -5.46
C ALA A 113 4.48 44.87 -3.96
N ASN A 114 4.71 45.89 -3.13
CA ASN A 114 4.79 45.77 -1.66
C ASN A 114 5.70 44.63 -1.18
N PHE A 115 6.87 44.45 -1.80
CA PHE A 115 7.73 43.30 -1.55
C PHE A 115 8.08 43.14 -0.06
N TYR A 116 8.46 44.22 0.62
CA TYR A 116 8.79 44.17 2.03
C TYR A 116 7.56 43.92 2.90
N SER A 117 6.45 44.60 2.62
CA SER A 117 5.21 44.44 3.37
C SER A 117 4.58 43.04 3.22
N LEU A 118 4.83 42.35 2.10
CA LEU A 118 4.46 40.95 1.88
C LEU A 118 5.51 39.96 2.38
N ASP A 119 6.52 40.44 3.13
CA ASP A 119 7.61 39.63 3.68
C ASP A 119 8.36 38.84 2.59
N VAL A 120 8.68 39.43 1.44
CA VAL A 120 9.55 38.78 0.43
C VAL A 120 10.98 38.64 0.97
N GLN A 121 11.54 37.44 0.86
CA GLN A 121 12.82 37.05 1.47
C GLN A 121 13.83 36.52 0.45
N PRO A 122 15.14 36.52 0.77
CA PRO A 122 16.13 35.76 0.03
C PRO A 122 15.73 34.30 -0.17
N GLY A 123 15.84 33.80 -1.39
CA GLY A 123 15.48 32.43 -1.79
C GLY A 123 14.07 32.28 -2.36
N ASP A 124 13.20 33.28 -2.23
CA ASP A 124 11.89 33.27 -2.90
C ASP A 124 12.06 33.25 -4.43
N VAL A 125 11.09 32.67 -5.13
CA VAL A 125 11.10 32.51 -6.59
C VAL A 125 10.28 33.62 -7.22
N VAL A 126 10.94 34.43 -8.04
CA VAL A 126 10.29 35.34 -8.97
C VAL A 126 9.98 34.58 -10.25
N ARG A 127 8.69 34.46 -10.57
CA ARG A 127 8.24 34.03 -11.90
C ARG A 127 8.14 35.26 -12.79
N TYR A 128 9.12 35.44 -13.65
CA TYR A 128 9.21 36.55 -14.60
C TYR A 128 8.66 36.09 -15.96
N TYR A 129 7.46 36.56 -16.33
CA TYR A 129 6.77 36.08 -17.52
C TYR A 129 7.28 36.81 -18.77
N VAL A 130 8.06 36.14 -19.61
CA VAL A 130 8.52 36.68 -20.89
C VAL A 130 7.73 36.09 -22.05
N ASN A 131 7.49 36.89 -23.08
CA ASN A 131 6.99 36.40 -24.36
C ASN A 131 8.17 35.78 -25.12
N LEU A 132 8.12 34.48 -25.42
CA LEU A 132 9.23 33.76 -26.05
C LEU A 132 9.40 34.05 -27.55
N ASP A 133 8.38 34.59 -28.22
CA ASP A 133 8.45 34.90 -29.66
C ASP A 133 7.57 36.10 -30.03
N GLU A 134 8.18 37.17 -30.55
CA GLU A 134 7.45 38.33 -31.10
C GLU A 134 6.51 37.91 -32.24
N GLU A 135 6.89 36.92 -33.07
CA GLU A 135 6.08 36.42 -34.19
C GLU A 135 4.81 35.66 -33.73
N THR A 136 4.84 35.07 -32.53
CA THR A 136 3.71 34.31 -31.96
C THR A 136 2.73 35.22 -31.21
N ALA A 137 3.25 36.29 -30.60
CA ALA A 137 2.45 37.37 -30.00
C ALA A 137 1.61 38.13 -31.05
N GLU A 138 2.17 38.36 -32.25
CA GLU A 138 1.44 38.97 -33.38
C GLU A 138 0.29 38.09 -33.90
N ARG A 139 0.34 36.76 -33.67
CA ARG A 139 -0.70 35.79 -34.07
C ARG A 139 -1.75 35.52 -32.99
N GLY A 140 -1.68 36.20 -31.83
CA GLY A 140 -2.68 36.08 -30.77
C GLY A 140 -2.63 34.77 -29.97
N ILE A 141 -1.50 34.03 -30.02
CA ILE A 141 -1.29 32.81 -29.22
C ILE A 141 -0.38 33.18 -28.05
N GLU A 142 -0.96 33.42 -26.87
CA GLU A 142 -0.19 33.67 -25.64
C GLU A 142 0.32 32.35 -25.03
N GLN A 143 1.48 31.86 -25.46
CA GLN A 143 2.27 30.93 -24.64
C GLN A 143 3.27 31.76 -23.81
N ARG A 144 2.83 32.22 -22.63
CA ARG A 144 3.72 32.87 -21.67
C ARG A 144 4.43 31.82 -20.82
N THR A 145 5.69 31.53 -21.13
CA THR A 145 6.55 30.70 -20.27
C THR A 145 7.23 31.62 -19.26
N ALA A 146 7.18 31.28 -17.96
CA ALA A 146 7.84 32.05 -16.93
C ALA A 146 9.31 31.61 -16.76
N LEU A 147 10.23 32.58 -16.69
CA LEU A 147 11.57 32.38 -16.17
C LEU A 147 11.50 32.36 -14.64
N GLU A 148 12.02 31.31 -14.00
CA GLU A 148 12.13 31.25 -12.55
C GLU A 148 13.48 31.80 -12.09
N LEU A 149 13.44 32.95 -11.43
CA LEU A 149 14.60 33.67 -10.91
C LEU A 149 14.53 33.65 -9.38
N ARG A 150 15.66 33.68 -8.68
CA ARG A 150 15.67 33.67 -7.21
C ARG A 150 15.92 35.04 -6.64
N VAL A 151 15.16 35.44 -5.63
CA VAL A 151 15.42 36.67 -4.87
C VAL A 151 16.72 36.48 -4.09
N ARG A 152 17.69 37.35 -4.31
CA ARG A 152 18.92 37.42 -3.49
C ARG A 152 18.68 38.23 -2.22
N ARG A 153 18.03 39.38 -2.36
CA ARG A 153 17.61 40.30 -1.27
C ARG A 153 16.75 41.42 -1.83
N LEU A 154 16.03 42.11 -0.95
CA LEU A 154 15.38 43.38 -1.28
C LEU A 154 16.40 44.51 -1.44
N ASP A 155 16.03 45.54 -2.20
CA ASP A 155 16.82 46.77 -2.26
C ASP A 155 16.73 47.53 -0.93
N SER A 156 17.84 48.13 -0.50
CA SER A 156 17.89 48.83 0.79
C SER A 156 17.28 50.23 0.75
N ARG A 157 17.11 50.83 -0.43
CA ARG A 157 16.57 52.18 -0.62
C ARG A 157 15.10 52.16 -1.03
N ASP A 158 14.70 51.16 -1.80
CA ASP A 158 13.30 50.92 -2.20
C ASP A 158 12.91 49.44 -1.98
N PRO A 159 12.80 49.01 -0.71
CA PRO A 159 12.49 47.62 -0.38
C PRO A 159 11.06 47.20 -0.76
N GLU A 160 10.16 48.14 -1.06
CA GLU A 160 8.77 47.84 -1.41
C GLU A 160 8.59 47.53 -2.90
N ASN A 161 9.43 48.09 -3.78
CA ASN A 161 9.25 47.94 -5.22
C ASN A 161 10.50 47.45 -5.95
N ALA A 162 11.64 47.32 -5.26
CA ALA A 162 12.86 46.82 -5.87
C ALA A 162 13.47 45.66 -5.10
N LEU A 163 13.94 44.67 -5.87
CA LEU A 163 14.70 43.54 -5.35
C LEU A 163 15.86 43.18 -6.29
N ILE A 164 16.82 42.44 -5.75
CA ILE A 164 17.96 41.93 -6.51
C ILE A 164 17.78 40.43 -6.66
N ILE A 165 17.91 39.91 -7.87
CA ILE A 165 17.84 38.47 -8.18
C ILE A 165 19.24 37.83 -8.26
N GLU A 166 19.31 36.53 -8.04
CA GLU A 166 20.52 35.71 -8.25
C GLU A 166 20.72 35.45 -9.75
N GLY A 167 21.97 35.49 -10.22
CA GLY A 167 22.35 35.19 -11.61
C GLY A 167 22.05 36.29 -12.62
N GLY A 168 20.98 37.07 -12.43
CA GLY A 168 20.54 38.11 -13.36
C GLY A 168 20.01 37.56 -14.69
N LEU A 169 19.54 38.44 -15.56
CA LEU A 169 19.20 38.13 -16.95
C LEU A 169 20.42 38.33 -17.87
N ASP A 170 20.41 37.66 -19.03
CA ASP A 170 21.44 37.81 -20.05
C ASP A 170 21.39 39.18 -20.78
N SER A 171 20.23 39.83 -20.78
CA SER A 171 20.01 41.15 -21.38
C SER A 171 19.01 41.97 -20.55
N PRO A 172 19.03 43.31 -20.63
CA PRO A 172 18.13 44.14 -19.84
C PRO A 172 16.70 44.03 -20.38
N ALA A 173 15.76 43.73 -19.50
CA ALA A 173 14.33 43.75 -19.79
C ALA A 173 13.75 45.12 -19.42
N THR A 174 13.77 46.05 -20.38
CA THR A 174 13.30 47.44 -20.19
C THR A 174 11.80 47.60 -20.40
N VAL A 175 11.14 46.62 -21.02
CA VAL A 175 9.67 46.55 -21.13
C VAL A 175 9.14 45.88 -19.87
N PRO A 176 8.21 46.49 -19.12
CA PRO A 176 7.66 45.90 -17.91
C PRO A 176 6.95 44.58 -18.22
N GLN A 177 7.36 43.52 -17.56
CA GLN A 177 6.75 42.20 -17.67
C GLN A 177 6.02 41.83 -16.38
N ARG A 178 4.99 41.00 -16.51
CA ARG A 178 4.31 40.46 -15.34
C ARG A 178 5.27 39.66 -14.49
N ILE A 179 5.19 39.87 -13.18
CA ILE A 179 5.87 39.06 -12.19
C ILE A 179 4.90 38.49 -11.16
N GLU A 180 5.27 37.33 -10.65
CA GLU A 180 4.73 36.79 -9.40
C GLU A 180 5.89 36.37 -8.50
N ILE A 181 5.69 36.41 -7.19
CA ILE A 181 6.67 35.92 -6.23
C ILE A 181 6.05 34.77 -5.45
N TRP A 182 6.80 33.67 -5.38
CA TRP A 182 6.38 32.42 -4.78
C TRP A 182 7.42 31.97 -3.74
N ARG A 183 6.95 31.42 -2.61
CA ARG A 183 7.80 30.80 -1.59
C ARG A 183 7.49 29.34 -1.45
N TYR A 184 8.51 28.50 -1.47
CA TYR A 184 8.35 27.09 -1.09
C TYR A 184 7.97 26.99 0.39
N SER A 185 6.80 26.46 0.67
CA SER A 185 6.25 26.42 2.03
C SER A 185 6.62 25.14 2.76
N ASP A 186 7.22 25.25 3.95
CA ASP A 186 7.48 24.12 4.83
C ASP A 186 6.22 23.62 5.58
N LYS A 187 5.05 24.24 5.39
CA LYS A 187 3.82 23.95 6.13
C LYS A 187 3.46 22.46 6.16
N ARG A 188 3.67 21.73 5.05
CA ARG A 188 3.36 20.29 5.01
C ARG A 188 4.40 19.47 5.77
N MET A 189 5.68 19.78 5.64
CA MET A 189 6.73 19.17 6.45
C MET A 189 6.52 19.42 7.94
N ASP A 190 6.11 20.63 8.31
CA ASP A 190 5.75 20.99 9.69
C ASP A 190 4.51 20.23 10.16
N ALA A 191 3.50 20.06 9.30
CA ALA A 191 2.32 19.25 9.61
C ALA A 191 2.68 17.77 9.85
N ILE A 192 3.55 17.19 9.01
CA ILE A 192 4.07 15.82 9.16
C ILE A 192 4.79 15.69 10.51
N ARG A 193 5.77 16.57 10.78
CA ARG A 193 6.55 16.54 12.03
C ARG A 193 5.67 16.77 13.25
N SER A 194 4.67 17.65 13.15
CA SER A 194 3.69 17.90 14.21
C SER A 194 2.83 16.67 14.47
N ALA A 195 2.39 15.96 13.43
CA ALA A 195 1.63 14.72 13.56
C ALA A 195 2.46 13.62 14.24
N LEU A 196 3.70 13.39 13.77
CA LEU A 196 4.64 12.43 14.38
C LEU A 196 4.90 12.78 15.86
N ASN A 197 5.21 14.04 16.16
CA ASN A 197 5.47 14.48 17.53
C ASN A 197 4.21 14.36 18.41
N ARG A 198 3.03 14.67 17.89
CA ARG A 198 1.75 14.51 18.61
C ARG A 198 1.48 13.05 18.94
N TYR A 199 1.76 12.12 18.02
CA TYR A 199 1.69 10.70 18.31
C TYR A 199 2.69 10.30 19.40
N VAL A 200 3.97 10.68 19.25
CA VAL A 200 5.03 10.36 20.22
C VAL A 200 4.75 10.89 21.62
N THR A 201 4.26 12.12 21.74
CA THR A 201 4.02 12.77 23.03
C THR A 201 2.67 12.36 23.62
N LEU A 202 1.60 12.44 22.84
CA LEU A 202 0.22 12.33 23.33
C LEU A 202 -0.53 11.05 22.93
N ARG A 203 0.02 10.25 22.00
CA ARG A 203 -0.62 9.04 21.43
C ARG A 203 -1.95 9.42 20.77
N ARG A 204 -1.91 10.48 19.96
CA ARG A 204 -3.09 11.04 19.29
C ARG A 204 -2.85 11.21 17.78
N PRO A 205 -3.68 10.56 16.94
CA PRO A 205 -4.62 9.49 17.33
C PRO A 205 -3.86 8.25 17.84
N PRO A 206 -4.51 7.32 18.57
CA PRO A 206 -3.89 6.04 18.95
C PRO A 206 -3.76 5.07 17.77
N SER A 207 -4.75 5.06 16.87
CA SER A 207 -4.79 4.24 15.65
C SER A 207 -4.78 5.15 14.43
N GLY A 208 -4.12 4.74 13.34
CA GLY A 208 -4.00 5.55 12.12
C GLY A 208 -3.28 6.88 12.34
N TRP A 209 -2.20 6.86 13.11
CA TRP A 209 -1.43 8.06 13.47
C TRP A 209 -0.41 8.45 12.40
N GLU A 210 -0.13 7.55 11.47
CA GLU A 210 0.87 7.70 10.42
C GLU A 210 0.45 8.76 9.39
N PRO A 211 1.22 9.86 9.23
CA PRO A 211 0.93 10.89 8.24
C PRO A 211 1.37 10.44 6.83
N ALA A 212 0.77 9.36 6.33
CA ALA A 212 1.07 8.79 5.02
C ALA A 212 0.67 9.77 3.90
N PRO A 213 1.41 9.81 2.78
CA PRO A 213 1.17 10.78 1.72
C PRO A 213 -0.11 10.53 0.91
N ASP A 214 -0.75 9.37 1.06
CA ASP A 214 -2.06 9.02 0.51
C ASP A 214 -3.22 9.18 1.53
N LEU A 215 -2.96 9.71 2.74
CA LEU A 215 -3.95 9.80 3.81
C LEU A 215 -5.22 10.57 3.40
N GLY A 216 -5.06 11.67 2.64
CA GLY A 216 -6.20 12.44 2.14
C GLY A 216 -7.09 11.64 1.20
N ALA A 217 -6.51 10.77 0.38
CA ALA A 217 -7.26 9.88 -0.50
C ALA A 217 -8.04 8.83 0.31
N LEU A 218 -7.42 8.28 1.37
CA LEU A 218 -8.08 7.32 2.26
C LEU A 218 -9.25 7.94 3.05
N GLN A 219 -9.10 9.20 3.49
CA GLN A 219 -10.19 9.92 4.14
C GLN A 219 -11.39 10.08 3.20
N GLN A 220 -11.15 10.41 1.92
CA GLN A 220 -12.21 10.46 0.91
C GLN A 220 -12.84 9.08 0.65
N VAL A 221 -12.03 8.01 0.62
CA VAL A 221 -12.54 6.63 0.49
C VAL A 221 -13.48 6.30 1.64
N VAL A 222 -13.07 6.54 2.89
CA VAL A 222 -13.90 6.27 4.07
C VAL A 222 -15.18 7.09 4.05
N GLU A 223 -15.10 8.38 3.71
CA GLU A 223 -16.27 9.26 3.62
C GLU A 223 -17.27 8.73 2.58
N ARG A 224 -16.81 8.42 1.37
CA ARG A 224 -17.64 7.93 0.27
C ARG A 224 -18.19 6.52 0.55
N ALA A 225 -17.40 5.64 1.16
CA ALA A 225 -17.86 4.32 1.58
C ALA A 225 -18.97 4.43 2.62
N ASN A 226 -18.85 5.35 3.58
CA ASN A 226 -19.89 5.63 4.55
C ASN A 226 -21.14 6.30 3.94
N GLN A 227 -20.97 7.15 2.92
CA GLN A 227 -22.10 7.68 2.14
C GLN A 227 -22.83 6.57 1.40
N TRP A 228 -22.10 5.66 0.74
CA TRP A 228 -22.64 4.51 0.06
C TRP A 228 -23.38 3.56 1.02
N ILE A 229 -22.78 3.18 2.15
CA ILE A 229 -23.42 2.30 3.14
C ILE A 229 -24.76 2.85 3.63
N ARG A 230 -24.89 4.17 3.78
CA ARG A 230 -26.16 4.79 4.18
C ARG A 230 -27.26 4.65 3.12
N THR A 231 -26.89 4.42 1.86
CA THR A 231 -27.85 4.13 0.78
C THR A 231 -28.25 2.66 0.71
N GLU A 232 -27.44 1.78 1.29
CA GLU A 232 -27.74 0.34 1.36
C GLU A 232 -28.84 0.07 2.40
N LYS A 233 -29.62 -1.00 2.17
CA LYS A 233 -30.71 -1.38 3.07
C LYS A 233 -30.18 -1.61 4.49
N ALA A 234 -30.98 -1.23 5.48
CA ALA A 234 -30.72 -1.51 6.89
C ALA A 234 -30.40 -3.00 7.08
N ALA A 235 -29.56 -3.31 8.07
CA ALA A 235 -29.19 -4.68 8.39
C ALA A 235 -30.43 -5.54 8.59
N ASP A 236 -30.53 -6.61 7.80
CA ASP A 236 -31.53 -7.65 8.05
C ASP A 236 -31.32 -8.19 9.47
N ASP A 237 -32.42 -8.52 10.15
CA ASP A 237 -32.40 -9.04 11.52
C ASP A 237 -31.74 -10.41 11.63
N THR A 238 -31.34 -10.98 10.49
CA THR A 238 -30.63 -12.25 10.34
C THR A 238 -29.12 -12.15 10.53
N TRP A 239 -28.50 -10.97 10.41
CA TRP A 239 -27.06 -10.85 10.64
C TRP A 239 -26.74 -11.03 12.13
N GLN A 240 -25.73 -11.83 12.42
CA GLN A 240 -25.26 -12.11 13.78
C GLN A 240 -23.74 -11.95 13.86
N PRO A 241 -23.21 -11.43 14.98
CA PRO A 241 -21.77 -11.37 15.19
C PRO A 241 -21.17 -12.77 15.24
N GLU A 242 -19.92 -12.88 14.83
CA GLU A 242 -19.15 -14.13 14.83
C GLU A 242 -19.09 -14.74 16.25
N PRO A 243 -19.64 -15.96 16.47
CA PRO A 243 -19.65 -16.60 17.78
C PRO A 243 -18.26 -16.77 18.42
N LEU A 244 -17.23 -17.04 17.62
CA LEU A 244 -15.86 -17.23 18.12
C LEU A 244 -15.27 -15.98 18.80
N LEU A 245 -15.86 -14.79 18.60
CA LEU A 245 -15.49 -13.60 19.35
C LEU A 245 -15.65 -13.78 20.86
N THR A 246 -16.59 -14.62 21.30
CA THR A 246 -16.84 -14.89 22.73
C THR A 246 -15.76 -15.74 23.37
N GLU A 247 -14.95 -16.43 22.58
CA GLU A 247 -13.87 -17.32 23.01
C GLU A 247 -12.53 -16.60 23.16
N LEU A 248 -12.43 -15.35 22.69
CA LEU A 248 -11.24 -14.52 22.92
C LEU A 248 -10.95 -14.37 24.42
N PRO A 249 -9.67 -14.30 24.82
CA PRO A 249 -9.28 -14.06 26.22
C PRO A 249 -10.04 -12.89 26.83
N LEU A 250 -10.53 -13.06 28.06
CA LEU A 250 -11.41 -12.06 28.71
C LEU A 250 -10.72 -10.69 28.82
N ASP A 251 -9.45 -10.66 29.22
CA ASP A 251 -8.68 -9.42 29.32
C ASP A 251 -8.56 -8.71 27.97
N LEU A 252 -8.45 -9.47 26.88
CA LEU A 252 -8.37 -8.93 25.53
C LEU A 252 -9.71 -8.38 25.05
N ARG A 253 -10.82 -9.07 25.32
CA ARG A 253 -12.18 -8.57 25.02
C ARG A 253 -12.49 -7.26 25.75
N ASN A 254 -11.98 -7.12 26.97
CA ASN A 254 -12.13 -5.93 27.81
C ASN A 254 -11.05 -4.88 27.56
N ALA A 255 -10.08 -5.14 26.67
CA ALA A 255 -9.01 -4.21 26.38
C ALA A 255 -9.53 -2.96 25.66
N LYS A 256 -8.87 -1.83 25.91
CA LYS A 256 -9.21 -0.56 25.29
C LYS A 256 -9.12 -0.67 23.77
N GLY A 257 -10.10 -0.10 23.05
CA GLY A 257 -10.22 -0.19 21.59
C GLY A 257 -10.89 -1.49 21.14
N VAL A 258 -10.49 -2.64 21.69
CA VAL A 258 -11.04 -3.96 21.32
C VAL A 258 -12.52 -4.07 21.67
N THR A 259 -12.93 -3.71 22.89
CA THR A 259 -14.34 -3.82 23.33
C THR A 259 -15.30 -3.12 22.36
N GLN A 260 -14.91 -1.92 21.89
CA GLN A 260 -15.71 -1.17 20.93
C GLN A 260 -15.69 -1.83 19.54
N ALA A 261 -14.52 -2.29 19.09
CA ALA A 261 -14.36 -2.90 17.77
C ALA A 261 -15.16 -4.20 17.60
N ILE A 262 -15.34 -4.98 18.69
CA ILE A 262 -16.06 -6.26 18.66
C ILE A 262 -17.53 -6.16 19.10
N ALA A 263 -18.00 -4.98 19.51
CA ALA A 263 -19.38 -4.80 19.94
C ALA A 263 -20.33 -5.13 18.78
N GLY A 264 -21.36 -5.96 19.04
CA GLY A 264 -22.27 -6.45 18.00
C GLY A 264 -22.94 -5.33 17.20
N GLU A 265 -23.30 -4.23 17.85
CA GLU A 265 -23.84 -3.02 17.21
C GLU A 265 -22.84 -2.37 16.24
N ASN A 266 -21.56 -2.29 16.59
CA ASN A 266 -20.53 -1.70 15.73
C ASN A 266 -20.14 -2.62 14.57
N LEU A 267 -20.21 -3.94 14.76
CA LEU A 267 -20.01 -4.91 13.69
C LEU A 267 -21.20 -4.96 12.72
N ARG A 268 -22.43 -4.81 13.23
CA ARG A 268 -23.67 -4.83 12.43
C ARG A 268 -23.94 -3.52 11.71
N ASP A 269 -23.91 -2.41 12.44
CA ASP A 269 -24.45 -1.11 12.01
C ASP A 269 -23.38 0.00 12.02
N GLY A 270 -22.16 -0.30 12.48
CA GLY A 270 -21.06 0.66 12.51
C GLY A 270 -20.64 1.13 11.12
N SER A 271 -20.23 2.40 11.05
CA SER A 271 -19.58 3.00 9.88
C SER A 271 -18.09 2.66 9.84
N PHE A 272 -17.45 2.81 8.67
CA PHE A 272 -16.01 2.75 8.57
C PHE A 272 -15.37 3.87 9.39
N ALA A 273 -14.41 3.53 10.24
CA ALA A 273 -13.59 4.51 10.95
C ALA A 273 -12.50 5.08 10.01
N GLU A 274 -12.01 6.29 10.29
CA GLU A 274 -10.99 6.95 9.44
C GLU A 274 -9.74 6.08 9.22
N TRP A 275 -9.25 5.43 10.27
CA TRP A 275 -8.07 4.56 10.22
C TRP A 275 -8.32 3.23 9.47
N GLU A 276 -9.58 2.80 9.31
CA GLU A 276 -9.93 1.58 8.56
C GLU A 276 -9.71 1.75 7.05
N GLY A 277 -9.61 2.99 6.54
CA GLY A 277 -9.22 3.23 5.15
C GLY A 277 -7.88 2.58 4.79
N ARG A 278 -6.94 2.52 5.75
CA ARG A 278 -5.66 1.82 5.55
C ARG A 278 -5.82 0.30 5.46
N LEU A 279 -6.79 -0.28 6.17
CA LEU A 279 -7.09 -1.72 6.08
C LEU A 279 -7.73 -2.08 4.73
N LEU A 280 -8.54 -1.19 4.16
CA LEU A 280 -9.04 -1.34 2.79
C LEU A 280 -7.90 -1.29 1.77
N ALA A 281 -6.99 -0.31 1.91
CA ALA A 281 -5.78 -0.21 1.09
C ALA A 281 -4.90 -1.47 1.20
N GLN A 282 -4.72 -2.00 2.42
CA GLN A 282 -3.99 -3.25 2.66
C GLN A 282 -4.55 -4.40 1.85
N ALA A 283 -5.87 -4.59 1.86
CA ALA A 283 -6.52 -5.67 1.11
C ALA A 283 -6.25 -5.56 -0.40
N VAL A 284 -6.25 -4.33 -0.94
CA VAL A 284 -5.91 -4.08 -2.35
C VAL A 284 -4.45 -4.41 -2.64
N TRP A 285 -3.52 -4.00 -1.77
CA TRP A 285 -2.09 -4.33 -1.93
C TRP A 285 -1.87 -5.85 -1.92
N LEU A 286 -2.47 -6.55 -0.96
CA LEU A 286 -2.40 -8.01 -0.86
C LEU A 286 -2.99 -8.70 -2.10
N ARG A 287 -4.10 -8.18 -2.64
CA ARG A 287 -4.72 -8.72 -3.86
C ARG A 287 -3.77 -8.59 -5.03
N ASP A 288 -3.21 -7.40 -5.23
CA ASP A 288 -2.30 -7.14 -6.33
C ASP A 288 -1.06 -8.04 -6.21
N ILE A 289 -0.45 -8.12 -5.02
CA ILE A 289 0.65 -9.04 -4.72
C ILE A 289 0.27 -10.48 -5.06
N ALA A 290 -0.87 -10.97 -4.58
CA ALA A 290 -1.29 -12.36 -4.80
C ALA A 290 -1.50 -12.69 -6.29
N GLN A 291 -1.94 -11.71 -7.09
CA GLN A 291 -2.19 -11.90 -8.52
C GLN A 291 -0.90 -12.11 -9.33
N TRP A 292 0.15 -11.33 -9.08
CA TRP A 292 1.39 -11.43 -9.86
C TRP A 292 2.42 -12.38 -9.23
N SER A 293 2.48 -12.48 -7.90
CA SER A 293 3.49 -13.32 -7.21
C SER A 293 3.26 -14.81 -7.38
N ARG A 294 2.04 -15.24 -7.75
CA ARG A 294 1.77 -16.64 -8.12
C ARG A 294 2.52 -17.08 -9.38
N GLY A 295 2.98 -16.14 -10.21
CA GLY A 295 3.68 -16.43 -11.46
C GLY A 295 2.89 -17.39 -12.35
N SER A 296 3.52 -18.49 -12.75
CA SER A 296 2.93 -19.56 -13.57
C SER A 296 2.24 -20.67 -12.77
N ALA A 297 2.09 -20.53 -11.44
CA ALA A 297 1.42 -21.52 -10.61
C ALA A 297 -0.04 -21.73 -11.06
N THR A 298 -0.42 -23.00 -11.18
CA THR A 298 -1.76 -23.40 -11.68
C THR A 298 -2.59 -24.17 -10.67
N SER A 299 -1.96 -24.79 -9.66
CA SER A 299 -2.64 -25.48 -8.56
C SER A 299 -2.66 -24.60 -7.31
N ASP A 300 -3.66 -24.79 -6.44
CA ASP A 300 -3.74 -24.07 -5.17
C ASP A 300 -2.52 -24.33 -4.27
N ALA A 301 -1.95 -25.54 -4.34
CA ALA A 301 -0.72 -25.88 -3.62
C ALA A 301 0.49 -25.06 -4.11
N ASP A 302 0.65 -24.94 -5.43
CA ASP A 302 1.75 -24.16 -6.03
C ASP A 302 1.56 -22.66 -5.78
N VAL A 303 0.31 -22.18 -5.84
CA VAL A 303 -0.02 -20.78 -5.51
C VAL A 303 0.31 -20.52 -4.05
N ALA A 304 -0.12 -21.39 -3.12
CA ALA A 304 0.22 -21.27 -1.70
C ALA A 304 1.73 -21.24 -1.47
N ALA A 305 2.49 -22.12 -2.11
CA ALA A 305 3.95 -22.15 -2.00
C ALA A 305 4.58 -20.84 -2.54
N ALA A 306 4.10 -20.32 -3.66
CA ALA A 306 4.58 -19.07 -4.25
C ALA A 306 4.28 -17.85 -3.35
N LEU A 307 3.08 -17.78 -2.76
CA LEU A 307 2.70 -16.72 -1.83
C LEU A 307 3.53 -16.77 -0.53
N PHE A 308 3.79 -17.98 -0.03
CA PHE A 308 4.66 -18.17 1.13
C PHE A 308 6.10 -17.74 0.82
N ASP A 309 6.63 -18.15 -0.33
CA ASP A 309 7.95 -17.74 -0.82
C ASP A 309 8.08 -16.22 -0.92
N TRP A 310 7.09 -15.56 -1.53
CA TRP A 310 7.03 -14.11 -1.63
C TRP A 310 7.05 -13.45 -0.25
N THR A 311 6.28 -13.98 0.71
CA THR A 311 6.21 -13.48 2.08
C THR A 311 7.58 -13.53 2.76
N VAL A 312 8.29 -14.65 2.64
CA VAL A 312 9.63 -14.82 3.24
C VAL A 312 10.66 -13.88 2.62
N ARG A 313 10.61 -13.68 1.30
CA ARG A 313 11.51 -12.76 0.58
C ARG A 313 11.27 -11.28 0.94
N ASN A 314 10.01 -10.89 1.12
CA ASN A 314 9.61 -9.48 1.28
C ASN A 314 9.46 -9.02 2.73
N VAL A 315 9.29 -9.93 3.69
CA VAL A 315 9.20 -9.63 5.12
C VAL A 315 10.38 -10.30 5.82
N GLN A 316 11.46 -9.57 6.07
CA GLN A 316 12.57 -10.11 6.86
C GLN A 316 12.17 -10.28 8.33
N LEU A 317 12.75 -11.26 9.02
CA LEU A 317 12.48 -11.46 10.44
C LEU A 317 13.24 -10.45 11.31
N ASP A 318 12.52 -9.93 12.31
CA ASP A 318 13.13 -9.14 13.38
C ASP A 318 14.00 -10.01 14.29
N SER A 319 15.06 -9.41 14.83
CA SER A 319 15.86 -10.10 15.85
C SER A 319 15.03 -10.34 17.11
N PRO A 320 15.03 -11.55 17.69
CA PRO A 320 14.35 -11.82 18.95
C PRO A 320 14.80 -10.91 20.11
N GLU A 321 16.02 -10.38 20.02
CA GLU A 321 16.58 -9.43 21.00
C GLU A 321 16.01 -8.02 20.83
N LEU A 322 15.61 -7.68 19.60
CA LEU A 322 14.91 -6.45 19.26
C LEU A 322 13.43 -6.65 19.61
N LYS A 323 13.04 -6.30 20.84
CA LYS A 323 11.63 -6.21 21.27
C LYS A 323 10.91 -5.04 20.55
N GLU A 324 10.87 -5.08 19.23
CA GLU A 324 10.39 -4.02 18.36
C GLU A 324 8.92 -4.24 18.01
N LEU A 325 8.03 -3.71 18.86
CA LEU A 325 6.60 -3.58 18.55
C LEU A 325 6.37 -2.31 17.69
N THR A 326 7.06 -2.20 16.56
CA THR A 326 6.81 -1.12 15.57
C THR A 326 5.87 -1.56 14.45
N VAL A 327 5.76 -2.88 14.23
CA VAL A 327 4.78 -3.52 13.36
C VAL A 327 3.66 -4.08 14.24
N LEU A 328 2.42 -3.68 13.95
CA LEU A 328 1.19 -4.12 14.60
C LEU A 328 0.18 -4.67 13.59
N HIS A 329 0.27 -4.26 12.32
CA HIS A 329 -0.64 -4.67 11.26
C HIS A 329 0.10 -5.20 10.02
N PRO A 330 -0.54 -6.06 9.19
CA PRO A 330 0.09 -6.57 7.97
C PRO A 330 0.56 -5.47 7.01
N TRP A 331 -0.19 -4.36 6.89
CA TRP A 331 0.22 -3.25 6.01
C TRP A 331 1.54 -2.61 6.44
N GLN A 332 1.84 -2.56 7.75
CA GLN A 332 3.13 -2.09 8.26
C GLN A 332 4.22 -3.08 7.90
N ALA A 333 3.98 -4.40 8.04
CA ALA A 333 4.93 -5.42 7.62
C ALA A 333 5.24 -5.35 6.11
N LEU A 334 4.22 -5.06 5.28
CA LEU A 334 4.40 -4.85 3.83
C LEU A 334 5.27 -3.63 3.54
N ILE A 335 4.89 -2.47 4.08
CA ILE A 335 5.56 -1.19 3.81
C ILE A 335 6.97 -1.18 4.40
N TYR A 336 7.14 -1.61 5.64
CA TYR A 336 8.44 -1.66 6.30
C TYR A 336 9.27 -2.86 5.85
N GLY A 337 8.69 -3.91 5.27
CA GLY A 337 9.44 -5.06 4.76
C GLY A 337 10.12 -5.92 5.84
N HIS A 338 9.66 -5.84 7.09
CA HIS A 338 10.11 -6.67 8.21
C HIS A 338 8.98 -6.95 9.19
N GLY A 339 9.19 -7.93 10.08
CA GLY A 339 8.28 -8.28 11.16
C GLY A 339 8.66 -9.61 11.81
N THR A 340 8.03 -9.95 12.92
CA THR A 340 8.09 -11.29 13.54
C THR A 340 7.52 -12.43 12.66
N ALA A 341 7.69 -13.67 13.12
CA ALA A 341 7.06 -14.84 12.50
C ALA A 341 5.52 -14.78 12.51
N GLU A 342 4.92 -14.11 13.50
CA GLU A 342 3.48 -13.83 13.53
C GLU A 342 3.07 -12.88 12.40
N HIS A 343 3.86 -11.84 12.14
CA HIS A 343 3.59 -10.94 11.01
C HIS A 343 3.71 -11.65 9.66
N ARG A 344 4.72 -12.51 9.47
CA ARG A 344 4.80 -13.36 8.28
C ARG A 344 3.59 -14.27 8.14
N ALA A 345 3.17 -14.93 9.22
CA ALA A 345 2.00 -15.79 9.23
C ALA A 345 0.73 -15.01 8.83
N TRP A 346 0.55 -13.82 9.40
CA TRP A 346 -0.60 -12.98 9.11
C TRP A 346 -0.61 -12.50 7.65
N VAL A 347 0.52 -11.98 7.14
CA VAL A 347 0.64 -11.58 5.73
C VAL A 347 0.35 -12.74 4.80
N PHE A 348 0.91 -13.92 5.09
CA PHE A 348 0.68 -15.12 4.27
C PHE A 348 -0.79 -15.53 4.23
N VAL A 349 -1.47 -15.59 5.38
CA VAL A 349 -2.89 -15.94 5.45
C VAL A 349 -3.75 -14.92 4.68
N GLU A 350 -3.42 -13.63 4.76
CA GLU A 350 -4.15 -12.60 4.03
C GLU A 350 -3.87 -12.63 2.51
N LEU A 351 -2.66 -13.00 2.08
CA LEU A 351 -2.38 -13.27 0.66
C LEU A 351 -3.17 -14.48 0.15
N ALA A 352 -3.17 -15.59 0.90
CA ALA A 352 -3.94 -16.79 0.57
C ALA A 352 -5.44 -16.47 0.46
N ARG A 353 -5.96 -15.62 1.35
CA ARG A 353 -7.35 -15.14 1.30
C ARG A 353 -7.66 -14.43 -0.02
N GLN A 354 -6.78 -13.56 -0.51
CA GLN A 354 -6.99 -12.89 -1.80
C GLN A 354 -6.94 -13.88 -2.98
N ALA A 355 -6.12 -14.93 -2.87
CA ALA A 355 -6.11 -16.06 -3.80
C ALA A 355 -7.29 -17.03 -3.62
N ARG A 356 -8.18 -16.79 -2.63
CA ARG A 356 -9.32 -17.66 -2.26
C ARG A 356 -8.90 -19.06 -1.81
N ILE A 357 -7.72 -19.16 -1.23
CA ILE A 357 -7.20 -20.35 -0.58
C ILE A 357 -7.41 -20.19 0.91
N ASP A 358 -8.15 -21.12 1.52
CA ASP A 358 -8.34 -21.12 2.97
C ASP A 358 -6.99 -21.35 3.66
N ALA A 359 -6.64 -20.48 4.60
CA ALA A 359 -5.39 -20.56 5.35
C ALA A 359 -5.62 -20.25 6.84
N VAL A 360 -4.83 -20.91 7.68
CA VAL A 360 -4.94 -20.85 9.15
C VAL A 360 -3.58 -20.77 9.81
N VAL A 361 -3.56 -20.26 11.03
CA VAL A 361 -2.40 -20.36 11.91
C VAL A 361 -2.56 -21.59 12.80
N LEU A 362 -1.49 -22.33 13.05
CA LEU A 362 -1.48 -23.48 13.93
C LEU A 362 -0.55 -23.22 15.11
N LYS A 363 -0.96 -23.60 16.32
CA LYS A 363 -0.04 -23.80 17.44
C LYS A 363 0.10 -25.28 17.72
N THR A 364 1.35 -25.73 17.81
CA THR A 364 1.65 -27.14 18.12
C THR A 364 1.19 -27.50 19.53
N GLY A 365 0.97 -28.79 19.79
CA GLY A 365 0.76 -29.29 21.15
C GLY A 365 1.95 -29.01 22.08
N ALA A 366 1.73 -29.20 23.37
CA ALA A 366 2.76 -29.02 24.39
C ALA A 366 4.00 -29.90 24.09
N ALA A 367 5.18 -29.29 24.15
CA ALA A 367 6.43 -30.01 23.96
C ALA A 367 6.85 -30.77 25.22
N PRO A 368 7.64 -31.85 25.10
CA PRO A 368 8.41 -32.37 26.22
C PRO A 368 9.39 -31.30 26.74
N GLY A 369 9.40 -31.06 28.06
CA GLY A 369 10.38 -30.16 28.70
C GLY A 369 10.07 -28.65 28.66
N ASP A 370 8.79 -28.27 28.68
CA ASP A 370 8.32 -26.87 28.78
C ASP A 370 8.72 -25.93 27.63
N LEU A 371 9.13 -26.46 26.46
CA LEU A 371 9.31 -25.60 25.28
C LEU A 371 7.96 -25.00 24.85
N PRO A 372 7.90 -23.70 24.52
CA PRO A 372 6.66 -23.05 24.13
C PRO A 372 6.12 -23.65 22.82
N PRO A 373 4.78 -23.75 22.67
CA PRO A 373 4.15 -24.11 21.41
C PRO A 373 4.72 -23.31 20.23
N ARG A 374 5.06 -24.01 19.14
CA ARG A 374 5.56 -23.38 17.92
C ARG A 374 4.39 -22.89 17.08
N LEU A 375 4.57 -21.76 16.41
CA LEU A 375 3.62 -21.24 15.43
C LEU A 375 3.97 -21.77 14.04
N LEU A 376 2.99 -22.38 13.38
CA LEU A 376 3.03 -22.77 11.97
C LEU A 376 1.87 -22.10 11.23
N VAL A 377 1.91 -22.17 9.90
CA VAL A 377 0.75 -21.83 9.06
C VAL A 377 0.39 -23.00 8.17
N ALA A 378 -0.89 -23.08 7.81
CA ALA A 378 -1.38 -24.10 6.91
C ALA A 378 -2.36 -23.56 5.90
N THR A 379 -2.29 -24.07 4.67
CA THR A 379 -3.34 -23.89 3.65
C THR A 379 -4.18 -25.15 3.55
N VAL A 380 -5.48 -24.98 3.29
CA VAL A 380 -6.41 -26.09 3.11
C VAL A 380 -6.53 -26.38 1.61
N VAL A 381 -5.79 -27.38 1.13
CA VAL A 381 -5.78 -27.80 -0.26
C VAL A 381 -6.22 -29.26 -0.33
N ASP A 382 -7.21 -29.58 -1.17
CA ASP A 382 -7.79 -30.93 -1.29
C ASP A 382 -8.20 -31.54 0.07
N ASP A 383 -8.78 -30.71 0.93
CA ASP A 383 -9.18 -31.04 2.32
C ASP A 383 -8.01 -31.48 3.25
N GLN A 384 -6.77 -31.23 2.84
CA GLN A 384 -5.57 -31.44 3.64
C GLN A 384 -4.95 -30.11 4.08
N LEU A 385 -4.33 -30.12 5.27
CA LEU A 385 -3.62 -28.96 5.81
C LEU A 385 -2.15 -29.03 5.40
N GLN A 386 -1.75 -28.32 4.34
CA GLN A 386 -0.36 -28.22 3.90
C GLN A 386 0.42 -27.27 4.81
N LEU A 387 1.56 -27.69 5.35
CA LEU A 387 2.25 -26.99 6.43
C LEU A 387 3.45 -26.15 5.96
N PHE A 388 3.58 -24.97 6.55
CA PHE A 388 4.74 -24.09 6.40
C PHE A 388 5.18 -23.54 7.76
N ASP A 389 6.49 -23.32 7.93
CA ASP A 389 7.06 -22.70 9.13
C ASP A 389 7.52 -21.26 8.79
N PRO A 390 6.82 -20.22 9.25
CA PRO A 390 7.13 -18.82 8.92
C PRO A 390 8.44 -18.33 9.54
N GLU A 391 8.93 -18.98 10.60
CA GLU A 391 10.21 -18.64 11.25
C GLU A 391 11.39 -19.26 10.48
N LEU A 392 11.26 -20.51 10.04
CA LEU A 392 12.25 -21.10 9.13
C LEU A 392 12.20 -20.48 7.73
N GLY A 393 11.03 -19.98 7.32
CA GLY A 393 10.79 -19.55 5.95
C GLY A 393 10.82 -20.71 4.95
N LEU A 394 10.37 -21.90 5.37
CA LEU A 394 10.33 -23.11 4.55
C LEU A 394 8.99 -23.86 4.68
N PRO A 395 8.53 -24.56 3.62
CA PRO A 395 7.49 -25.58 3.76
C PRO A 395 7.99 -26.73 4.63
N ILE A 396 7.09 -27.35 5.40
CA ILE A 396 7.39 -28.60 6.08
C ILE A 396 7.54 -29.71 5.02
N PRO A 397 8.59 -30.54 5.08
CA PRO A 397 8.79 -31.59 4.08
C PRO A 397 7.67 -32.63 4.11
N GLY A 398 7.14 -32.96 2.94
CA GLY A 398 6.28 -34.12 2.72
C GLY A 398 7.01 -35.27 2.05
N LYS A 399 6.24 -36.29 1.67
CA LYS A 399 6.74 -37.39 0.83
C LYS A 399 7.20 -36.84 -0.52
N ALA A 400 8.25 -37.44 -1.09
CA ALA A 400 8.83 -37.04 -2.38
C ALA A 400 9.24 -35.55 -2.48
N ARG A 401 9.59 -34.91 -1.36
CA ARG A 401 10.02 -33.49 -1.26
C ARG A 401 8.94 -32.46 -1.66
N ALA A 402 7.67 -32.85 -1.71
CA ALA A 402 6.55 -31.91 -1.80
C ALA A 402 6.31 -31.18 -0.46
N THR A 403 5.44 -30.17 -0.44
CA THR A 403 4.95 -29.59 0.82
C THR A 403 4.14 -30.64 1.59
N GLY A 404 4.56 -30.95 2.80
CA GLY A 404 3.96 -31.96 3.65
C GLY A 404 2.66 -31.48 4.30
N THR A 405 1.75 -32.43 4.51
CA THR A 405 0.49 -32.18 5.21
C THR A 405 0.63 -32.40 6.72
N LEU A 406 -0.31 -31.84 7.50
CA LEU A 406 -0.40 -32.07 8.94
C LEU A 406 -0.53 -33.56 9.27
N ALA A 407 -1.32 -34.30 8.48
CA ALA A 407 -1.52 -35.72 8.67
C ALA A 407 -0.20 -36.50 8.48
N GLU A 408 0.54 -36.23 7.41
CA GLU A 408 1.83 -36.87 7.14
C GLU A 408 2.87 -36.54 8.22
N ALA A 409 3.00 -35.26 8.58
CA ALA A 409 3.99 -34.82 9.56
C ALA A 409 3.68 -35.31 10.98
N ALA A 410 2.41 -35.58 11.30
CA ALA A 410 2.00 -36.18 12.57
C ALA A 410 2.18 -37.71 12.60
N GLU A 411 2.24 -38.36 11.44
CA GLU A 411 2.45 -39.80 11.31
C GLU A 411 3.94 -40.17 11.26
N ASP A 412 4.75 -39.37 10.57
CA ASP A 412 6.16 -39.67 10.29
C ASP A 412 7.10 -38.53 10.75
N ASP A 413 7.69 -38.69 11.93
CA ASP A 413 8.64 -37.71 12.49
C ASP A 413 9.90 -37.54 11.61
N SER A 414 10.24 -38.54 10.78
CA SER A 414 11.42 -38.46 9.91
C SER A 414 11.29 -37.33 8.88
N LEU A 415 10.07 -36.93 8.52
CA LEU A 415 9.79 -35.76 7.69
C LEU A 415 10.24 -34.46 8.36
N LEU A 416 10.00 -34.33 9.67
CA LEU A 416 10.42 -33.18 10.47
C LEU A 416 11.92 -33.19 10.75
N ARG A 417 12.51 -34.38 10.98
CA ARG A 417 13.96 -34.54 11.17
C ARG A 417 14.77 -34.13 9.93
N GLN A 418 14.18 -34.09 8.73
CA GLN A 418 14.81 -33.47 7.55
C GLN A 418 15.10 -31.98 7.72
N LEU A 419 14.50 -31.32 8.72
CA LEU A 419 14.78 -29.93 9.08
C LEU A 419 15.84 -29.80 10.17
N ASP A 420 16.37 -30.89 10.73
CA ASP A 420 17.52 -30.83 11.65
C ASP A 420 18.77 -30.38 10.88
N VAL A 421 19.58 -29.49 11.47
CA VAL A 421 20.84 -29.01 10.87
C VAL A 421 22.01 -29.82 11.40
N SER A 422 22.04 -30.08 12.71
CA SER A 422 23.04 -30.89 13.40
C SER A 422 22.43 -31.46 14.69
N ASP A 423 23.19 -32.29 15.42
CA ASP A 423 22.76 -32.78 16.73
C ASP A 423 22.54 -31.66 17.75
N GLU A 424 23.21 -30.53 17.58
CA GLU A 424 23.11 -29.34 18.44
C GLU A 424 21.98 -28.39 18.00
N LEU A 425 21.60 -28.42 16.72
CA LEU A 425 20.57 -27.56 16.14
C LEU A 425 19.47 -28.41 15.46
N LYS A 426 18.62 -28.98 16.31
CA LYS A 426 17.46 -29.80 15.91
C LYS A 426 16.22 -28.95 15.70
N TYR A 427 15.37 -29.36 14.77
CA TYR A 427 14.06 -28.75 14.57
C TYR A 427 13.17 -29.05 15.80
N PRO A 428 12.59 -28.01 16.43
CA PRO A 428 11.96 -28.15 17.75
C PRO A 428 10.58 -28.81 17.72
N VAL A 429 9.95 -28.98 16.55
CA VAL A 429 8.63 -29.59 16.44
C VAL A 429 8.76 -31.08 16.15
N THR A 430 7.99 -31.89 16.89
CA THR A 430 7.90 -33.35 16.74
C THR A 430 6.54 -33.78 16.19
N ALA A 431 6.48 -34.99 15.61
CA ALA A 431 5.25 -35.56 15.09
C ALA A 431 4.16 -35.68 16.17
N GLU A 432 4.55 -35.98 17.42
CA GLU A 432 3.61 -36.08 18.54
C GLU A 432 2.92 -34.74 18.84
N GLN A 433 3.65 -33.63 18.78
CA GLN A 433 3.06 -32.30 18.98
C GLN A 433 2.09 -31.91 17.86
N LEU A 434 2.24 -32.49 16.67
CA LEU A 434 1.34 -32.27 15.54
C LEU A 434 0.06 -33.10 15.61
N LYS A 435 -0.08 -34.05 16.55
CA LYS A 435 -1.32 -34.81 16.76
C LYS A 435 -2.38 -34.08 17.57
N GLN A 436 -2.02 -32.94 18.18
CA GLN A 436 -2.89 -32.19 19.09
C GLN A 436 -2.72 -30.68 18.85
N VAL A 437 -2.94 -30.23 17.61
CA VAL A 437 -2.77 -28.82 17.25
C VAL A 437 -4.00 -27.99 17.61
N GLU A 438 -3.76 -26.74 17.99
CA GLU A 438 -4.80 -25.72 18.06
C GLU A 438 -4.79 -24.92 16.76
N VAL A 439 -5.93 -24.88 16.08
CA VAL A 439 -6.11 -24.13 14.83
C VAL A 439 -6.67 -22.75 15.16
N TYR A 440 -6.04 -21.72 14.61
CA TYR A 440 -6.43 -20.32 14.78
C TYR A 440 -6.87 -19.72 13.45
N LEU A 441 -8.13 -19.32 13.41
CA LEU A 441 -8.73 -18.59 12.29
C LEU A 441 -8.31 -17.13 12.36
N VAL A 442 -7.83 -16.57 11.25
CA VAL A 442 -7.38 -15.18 11.17
C VAL A 442 -8.53 -14.30 10.71
N ALA A 443 -8.91 -13.33 11.53
CA ALA A 443 -9.82 -12.26 11.16
C ALA A 443 -9.60 -11.02 12.03
N THR A 444 -9.77 -9.85 11.43
CA THR A 444 -9.86 -8.55 12.11
C THR A 444 -11.32 -8.20 12.40
N PRO A 445 -11.61 -7.28 13.36
CA PRO A 445 -12.97 -6.78 13.55
C PRO A 445 -13.62 -6.24 12.27
N LEU A 446 -12.85 -5.55 11.42
CA LEU A 446 -13.36 -5.07 10.14
C LEU A 446 -13.80 -6.21 9.24
N GLN A 447 -13.00 -7.27 9.10
CA GLN A 447 -13.33 -8.44 8.27
C GLN A 447 -14.56 -9.22 8.76
N LEU A 448 -14.86 -9.14 10.06
CA LEU A 448 -16.06 -9.74 10.66
C LEU A 448 -17.30 -8.84 10.59
N SER A 449 -17.15 -7.60 10.12
CA SER A 449 -18.24 -6.63 10.10
C SER A 449 -19.15 -6.78 8.88
N ARG A 450 -20.44 -6.45 9.05
CA ARG A 450 -21.41 -6.39 7.95
C ARG A 450 -21.00 -5.39 6.88
N ARG A 451 -20.47 -4.22 7.26
CA ARG A 451 -20.05 -3.16 6.32
C ARG A 451 -18.99 -3.66 5.33
N SER A 452 -18.06 -4.48 5.82
CA SER A 452 -17.00 -5.04 4.98
C SER A 452 -17.57 -6.08 4.00
N ALA A 453 -18.48 -6.94 4.47
CA ALA A 453 -19.14 -7.94 3.63
C ALA A 453 -20.02 -7.30 2.53
N LEU A 454 -20.72 -6.21 2.85
CA LEU A 454 -21.47 -5.44 1.86
C LEU A 454 -20.54 -4.86 0.81
N LEU A 455 -19.46 -4.19 1.24
CA LEU A 455 -18.53 -3.57 0.30
C LEU A 455 -17.89 -4.63 -0.60
N GLU A 456 -17.43 -5.76 -0.07
CA GLU A 456 -16.92 -6.88 -0.87
C GLU A 456 -17.96 -7.35 -1.91
N GLY A 457 -19.22 -7.56 -1.49
CA GLY A 457 -20.27 -8.05 -2.37
C GLY A 457 -20.70 -7.07 -3.47
N ALA A 458 -20.35 -5.79 -3.33
CA ALA A 458 -20.64 -4.75 -4.32
C ALA A 458 -19.50 -4.53 -5.32
N LEU A 459 -18.29 -5.02 -5.04
CA LEU A 459 -17.14 -4.91 -5.93
C LEU A 459 -17.13 -6.07 -6.94
N GLU A 460 -16.90 -5.76 -8.21
CA GLU A 460 -16.94 -6.73 -9.31
C GLU A 460 -15.71 -6.62 -10.21
N GLY A 461 -15.45 -7.67 -11.02
CA GLY A 461 -14.40 -7.67 -12.02
C GLY A 461 -13.01 -7.38 -11.44
N GLU A 462 -12.31 -6.39 -12.02
CA GLU A 462 -10.97 -5.99 -11.60
C GLU A 462 -10.95 -5.20 -10.28
N ASP A 463 -12.10 -4.69 -9.84
CA ASP A 463 -12.24 -4.00 -8.54
C ASP A 463 -12.47 -4.96 -7.38
N PHE A 464 -12.79 -6.23 -7.66
CA PHE A 464 -13.03 -7.22 -6.64
C PHE A 464 -11.81 -7.39 -5.72
N VAL A 465 -12.04 -7.39 -4.42
CA VAL A 465 -11.04 -7.63 -3.38
C VAL A 465 -11.75 -8.30 -2.20
N LYS A 466 -11.09 -9.27 -1.56
CA LYS A 466 -11.63 -9.90 -0.36
C LYS A 466 -11.47 -8.95 0.83
N LEU A 467 -12.58 -8.56 1.45
CA LEU A 467 -12.64 -7.64 2.58
C LEU A 467 -13.30 -8.27 3.81
N ALA A 468 -14.11 -9.30 3.63
CA ALA A 468 -14.81 -9.98 4.70
C ALA A 468 -14.46 -11.47 4.76
N VAL A 469 -14.78 -12.09 5.88
CA VAL A 469 -14.64 -13.54 6.07
C VAL A 469 -15.84 -14.11 6.80
N ASP A 470 -16.38 -15.21 6.30
CA ASP A 470 -17.29 -16.07 7.06
C ASP A 470 -16.48 -17.23 7.63
N LEU A 471 -16.29 -17.25 8.94
CA LEU A 471 -15.46 -18.25 9.60
C LEU A 471 -16.20 -19.57 9.83
N ARG A 472 -17.54 -19.60 9.78
CA ARG A 472 -18.33 -20.79 10.14
C ARG A 472 -18.08 -21.97 9.20
N PRO A 473 -18.13 -21.82 7.86
CA PRO A 473 -17.86 -22.94 6.95
C PRO A 473 -16.44 -23.48 7.11
N LEU A 474 -15.47 -22.59 7.33
CA LEU A 474 -14.07 -22.95 7.54
C LEU A 474 -13.88 -23.69 8.87
N ALA A 475 -14.48 -23.21 9.95
CA ALA A 475 -14.45 -23.87 11.25
C ALA A 475 -15.05 -25.28 11.18
N GLU A 476 -16.21 -25.45 10.55
CA GLU A 476 -16.84 -26.77 10.34
C GLU A 476 -15.96 -27.73 9.54
N LYS A 477 -15.22 -27.21 8.54
CA LYS A 477 -14.26 -28.00 7.76
C LYS A 477 -13.08 -28.45 8.63
N LEU A 478 -12.58 -27.59 9.49
CA LEU A 478 -11.34 -27.80 10.26
C LEU A 478 -11.51 -28.65 11.52
N VAL A 479 -12.74 -28.95 11.95
CA VAL A 479 -13.00 -29.90 13.05
C VAL A 479 -12.85 -31.36 12.58
N LYS A 480 -12.78 -31.62 11.27
CA LYS A 480 -12.72 -32.99 10.70
C LYS A 480 -11.36 -33.71 10.88
N PRO A 481 -10.19 -33.06 10.70
CA PRO A 481 -8.91 -33.75 10.83
C PRO A 481 -8.65 -34.20 12.27
N ALA A 482 -8.23 -35.46 12.46
CA ALA A 482 -8.04 -36.06 13.79
C ALA A 482 -6.95 -35.37 14.65
N GLN A 483 -6.05 -34.63 13.99
CA GLN A 483 -4.96 -33.89 14.63
C GLN A 483 -5.42 -32.59 15.29
N VAL A 484 -6.59 -32.07 14.88
CA VAL A 484 -7.10 -30.78 15.36
C VAL A 484 -7.83 -30.99 16.68
N LYS A 485 -7.27 -30.41 17.74
CA LYS A 485 -7.88 -30.45 19.08
C LYS A 485 -8.98 -29.41 19.23
N GLU A 486 -8.74 -28.21 18.71
CA GLU A 486 -9.61 -27.06 18.91
C GLU A 486 -9.43 -26.06 17.76
N VAL A 487 -10.51 -25.35 17.41
CA VAL A 487 -10.52 -24.27 16.43
C VAL A 487 -10.94 -22.99 17.16
N LYS A 488 -10.08 -21.96 17.12
CA LYS A 488 -10.28 -20.68 17.83
C LYS A 488 -10.12 -19.50 16.87
N LEU A 489 -10.55 -18.33 17.32
CA LEU A 489 -10.16 -17.07 16.70
C LEU A 489 -8.74 -16.69 17.12
N TRP A 490 -7.91 -16.26 16.18
CA TRP A 490 -6.54 -15.83 16.47
C TRP A 490 -6.55 -14.50 17.27
N PRO A 491 -5.91 -14.44 18.46
CA PRO A 491 -5.97 -13.23 19.28
C PRO A 491 -5.11 -12.07 18.76
N VAL A 492 -4.10 -12.33 17.93
CA VAL A 492 -3.12 -11.32 17.49
C VAL A 492 -3.76 -10.07 16.87
N PRO A 493 -4.71 -10.18 15.91
CA PRO A 493 -5.39 -9.00 15.35
C PRO A 493 -6.08 -8.09 16.38
N PHE A 494 -6.59 -8.67 17.47
CA PHE A 494 -7.23 -7.93 18.56
C PHE A 494 -6.18 -7.35 19.52
N GLN A 495 -5.10 -8.10 19.76
CA GLN A 495 -3.96 -7.62 20.54
C GLN A 495 -3.33 -6.38 19.90
N SER A 496 -3.18 -6.34 18.57
CA SER A 496 -2.69 -5.16 17.85
C SER A 496 -3.50 -3.89 18.14
N ILE A 497 -4.83 -4.01 18.20
CA ILE A 497 -5.71 -2.88 18.54
C ILE A 497 -5.50 -2.45 20.00
N ALA A 498 -5.37 -3.40 20.92
CA ALA A 498 -5.08 -3.10 22.33
C ALA A 498 -3.70 -2.45 22.50
N ASP A 499 -2.71 -2.90 21.73
CA ASP A 499 -1.33 -2.39 21.77
C ASP A 499 -1.26 -0.95 21.26
N GLU A 500 -1.95 -0.61 20.17
CA GLU A 500 -2.08 0.79 19.70
C GLU A 500 -2.61 1.74 20.80
N GLN A 501 -3.48 1.23 21.67
CA GLN A 501 -4.08 2.02 22.74
C GLN A 501 -3.19 2.16 23.97
N THR A 502 -2.20 1.30 24.12
CA THR A 502 -1.39 1.14 25.36
C THR A 502 0.11 1.33 25.15
N ILE A 503 0.57 1.38 23.90
CA ILE A 503 1.98 1.51 23.51
C ILE A 503 2.69 2.65 24.26
N GLY A 504 3.87 2.32 24.81
CA GLY A 504 4.70 3.22 25.61
C GLY A 504 5.44 4.27 24.78
N ILE A 505 5.91 5.35 25.42
CA ILE A 505 6.57 6.47 24.71
C ILE A 505 7.82 6.06 23.92
N GLU A 506 8.65 5.16 24.45
CA GLU A 506 9.87 4.73 23.74
C GLU A 506 9.55 3.95 22.46
N LEU A 507 8.55 3.06 22.50
CA LEU A 507 8.09 2.34 21.31
C LEU A 507 7.41 3.28 20.32
N ARG A 508 6.65 4.28 20.78
CA ARG A 508 6.09 5.32 19.90
C ARG A 508 7.18 6.14 19.20
N ARG A 509 8.27 6.49 19.88
CA ARG A 509 9.43 7.16 19.24
C ARG A 509 10.03 6.30 18.14
N ARG A 510 10.20 5.00 18.40
CA ARG A 510 10.71 4.06 17.41
C ARG A 510 9.77 3.94 16.21
N ALA A 511 8.47 3.73 16.45
CA ALA A 511 7.47 3.67 15.39
C ALA A 511 7.42 4.96 14.55
N ALA A 512 7.51 6.14 15.18
CA ALA A 512 7.57 7.40 14.44
C ALA A 512 8.86 7.53 13.59
N ALA A 513 10.01 7.09 14.13
CA ALA A 513 11.27 7.07 13.38
C ALA A 513 11.27 6.04 12.23
N GLU A 514 10.63 4.90 12.43
CA GLU A 514 10.36 3.85 11.44
C GLU A 514 9.57 4.40 10.24
N PHE A 515 8.52 5.19 10.53
CA PHE A 515 7.62 5.74 9.52
C PHE A 515 8.16 7.01 8.83
N ALA A 516 9.06 7.77 9.49
CA ALA A 516 9.54 9.06 9.00
C ALA A 516 10.10 9.04 7.55
N PRO A 517 10.87 8.03 7.10
CA PRO A 517 11.33 7.94 5.72
C PRO A 517 10.19 7.97 4.69
N PHE A 518 9.03 7.39 5.00
CA PHE A 518 7.89 7.34 4.09
C PHE A 518 7.12 8.65 4.07
N ALA A 519 6.96 9.29 5.23
CA ALA A 519 6.29 10.58 5.33
C ALA A 519 7.13 11.70 4.69
N GLU A 520 8.43 11.73 4.97
CA GLU A 520 9.33 12.79 4.49
C GLU A 520 9.91 12.51 3.09
N ARG A 521 9.75 11.30 2.54
CA ARG A 521 10.06 10.94 1.13
C ARG A 521 8.84 10.26 0.49
N PRO A 522 7.79 10.99 0.08
CA PRO A 522 6.57 10.39 -0.44
C PRO A 522 6.79 9.58 -1.73
N LEU A 523 7.87 9.86 -2.49
CA LEU A 523 8.27 9.04 -3.63
C LEU A 523 8.76 7.64 -3.23
N LEU A 524 9.33 7.47 -2.03
CA LEU A 524 9.67 6.14 -1.48
C LEU A 524 8.40 5.33 -1.21
N TRP A 525 7.42 5.97 -0.56
CA TRP A 525 6.10 5.37 -0.32
C TRP A 525 5.42 4.98 -1.63
N LYS A 526 5.34 5.92 -2.58
CA LYS A 526 4.74 5.67 -3.91
C LYS A 526 5.43 4.51 -4.63
N ALA A 527 6.77 4.47 -4.62
CA ALA A 527 7.52 3.37 -5.22
C ALA A 527 7.17 2.01 -4.57
N ARG A 528 7.04 1.96 -3.24
CA ARG A 528 6.68 0.72 -2.53
C ARG A 528 5.25 0.27 -2.84
N VAL A 529 4.29 1.19 -2.91
CA VAL A 529 2.91 0.86 -3.31
C VAL A 529 2.84 0.40 -4.77
N LEU A 530 3.61 1.02 -5.68
CA LEU A 530 3.70 0.58 -7.08
C LEU A 530 4.40 -0.78 -7.23
N HIS A 531 5.36 -1.10 -6.36
CA HIS A 531 5.95 -2.45 -6.30
C HIS A 531 4.87 -3.47 -5.94
N PHE A 532 3.99 -3.19 -4.96
CA PHE A 532 2.86 -4.08 -4.66
C PHE A 532 1.86 -4.21 -5.80
N GLN A 533 1.59 -3.09 -6.50
CA GLN A 533 0.64 -3.06 -7.62
C GLN A 533 1.03 -4.03 -8.74
N GLY A 534 2.33 -4.23 -8.97
CA GLY A 534 2.80 -5.09 -10.04
C GLY A 534 2.49 -4.56 -11.44
N HIS A 535 2.56 -5.44 -12.42
CA HIS A 535 2.05 -5.17 -13.76
C HIS A 535 0.54 -5.41 -13.80
N LYS A 536 -0.24 -4.49 -14.39
CA LYS A 536 -1.66 -4.68 -14.67
C LYS A 536 -1.94 -4.37 -16.14
N ASP A 537 -2.65 -5.27 -16.79
CA ASP A 537 -3.16 -5.08 -18.14
C ASP A 537 -4.11 -3.87 -18.22
N VAL A 538 -4.37 -3.44 -19.46
CA VAL A 538 -5.42 -2.46 -19.76
C VAL A 538 -6.78 -3.00 -19.30
N ARG A 539 -7.51 -2.19 -18.51
CA ARG A 539 -8.82 -2.58 -17.97
C ARG A 539 -9.77 -2.95 -19.09
N ALA A 540 -10.64 -3.94 -18.85
CA ALA A 540 -11.64 -4.34 -19.84
C ALA A 540 -12.47 -3.17 -20.40
N GLU A 541 -12.81 -2.18 -19.57
CA GLU A 541 -13.56 -0.97 -19.93
C GLU A 541 -12.74 0.04 -20.76
N GLU A 542 -11.42 0.05 -20.60
CA GLU A 542 -10.48 0.95 -21.29
C GLU A 542 -9.98 0.36 -22.62
N ARG A 543 -10.15 -0.95 -22.88
CA ARG A 543 -9.62 -1.63 -24.09
C ARG A 543 -10.11 -1.08 -25.42
N SER A 544 -11.22 -0.34 -25.42
CA SER A 544 -11.75 0.31 -26.63
C SER A 544 -11.10 1.68 -26.90
N ASP A 545 -10.39 2.24 -25.93
CA ASP A 545 -9.62 3.47 -26.07
C ASP A 545 -8.23 3.16 -26.66
N PRO A 546 -7.90 3.68 -27.87
CA PRO A 546 -6.60 3.44 -28.49
C PRO A 546 -5.41 4.05 -27.71
N LEU A 547 -5.67 4.91 -26.73
CA LEU A 547 -4.65 5.51 -25.85
C LEU A 547 -4.51 4.79 -24.51
N ALA A 548 -5.35 3.80 -24.21
CA ALA A 548 -5.26 3.06 -22.96
C ALA A 548 -3.96 2.25 -22.90
N ALA A 549 -3.22 2.43 -21.81
CA ALA A 549 -1.94 1.78 -21.57
C ALA A 549 -2.01 0.88 -20.33
N PRO A 550 -1.24 -0.23 -20.30
CA PRO A 550 -1.12 -1.04 -19.10
C PRO A 550 -0.51 -0.22 -17.96
N ARG A 551 -0.83 -0.58 -16.72
CA ARG A 551 -0.22 0.03 -15.54
C ARG A 551 1.02 -0.77 -15.17
N GLU A 552 2.17 -0.16 -15.40
CA GLU A 552 3.47 -0.80 -15.23
C GLU A 552 4.06 -0.51 -13.86
N GLY A 553 3.38 -0.92 -12.78
CA GLY A 553 3.76 -0.60 -11.40
C GLY A 553 5.21 -1.01 -11.07
N HIS A 554 5.66 -2.17 -11.54
CA HIS A 554 7.07 -2.59 -11.41
C HIS A 554 8.07 -1.69 -12.15
N LEU A 555 7.74 -1.20 -13.35
CA LEU A 555 8.62 -0.28 -14.08
C LEU A 555 8.65 1.10 -13.43
N ASP A 556 7.51 1.58 -12.95
CA ASP A 556 7.42 2.89 -12.33
C ASP A 556 8.05 2.90 -10.94
N ALA A 557 7.87 1.85 -10.14
CA ALA A 557 8.60 1.65 -8.88
C ALA A 557 10.12 1.66 -9.10
N LEU A 558 10.61 0.97 -10.14
CA LEU A 558 12.04 0.93 -10.49
C LEU A 558 12.59 2.34 -10.72
N LYS A 559 11.86 3.18 -11.48
CA LYS A 559 12.27 4.58 -11.74
C LYS A 559 12.29 5.37 -10.43
N LEU A 560 11.21 5.31 -9.66
CA LEU A 560 11.05 6.11 -8.44
C LEU A 560 12.08 5.78 -7.36
N TYR A 561 12.42 4.51 -7.17
CA TYR A 561 13.45 4.12 -6.22
C TYR A 561 14.83 4.69 -6.54
N GLN A 562 15.12 5.00 -7.81
CA GLN A 562 16.43 5.50 -8.25
C GLN A 562 16.52 7.02 -8.27
N ILE A 563 15.42 7.75 -8.11
CA ILE A 563 15.43 9.22 -8.19
C ILE A 563 16.28 9.79 -7.04
N PRO A 564 17.11 10.82 -7.29
CA PRO A 564 17.97 11.43 -6.27
C PRO A 564 17.26 11.92 -5.00
N SER A 565 15.96 12.25 -5.08
CA SER A 565 15.15 12.63 -3.92
C SER A 565 14.91 11.47 -2.94
N VAL A 566 14.87 10.23 -3.43
CA VAL A 566 14.76 9.00 -2.64
C VAL A 566 16.15 8.44 -2.32
N ARG A 567 17.06 8.43 -3.29
CA ARG A 567 18.42 7.90 -3.17
C ARG A 567 19.47 8.96 -3.47
N PRO A 568 19.67 9.94 -2.57
CA PRO A 568 20.70 10.95 -2.74
C PRO A 568 22.11 10.31 -2.73
N PRO A 569 23.08 10.87 -3.46
CA PRO A 569 24.47 10.40 -3.41
C PRO A 569 25.06 10.64 -2.01
N ASN A 570 26.06 9.85 -1.62
CA ASN A 570 26.68 9.95 -0.29
C ASN A 570 27.31 11.33 -0.04
N THR A 571 27.82 11.96 -1.10
CA THR A 571 28.40 13.31 -1.07
C THR A 571 27.38 14.37 -0.65
N GLU A 572 26.09 14.20 -0.98
CA GLU A 572 25.03 15.10 -0.54
C GLU A 572 24.54 14.77 0.88
N LEU A 573 24.46 13.48 1.23
CA LEU A 573 24.04 13.06 2.58
C LEU A 573 24.93 13.65 3.69
N VAL A 574 26.25 13.71 3.46
CA VAL A 574 27.22 14.24 4.44
C VAL A 574 27.07 15.76 4.66
N LYS A 575 26.39 16.48 3.75
CA LYS A 575 26.10 17.91 3.91
C LYS A 575 24.85 18.20 4.72
N LEU A 576 24.00 17.18 4.96
CA LEU A 576 22.74 17.33 5.69
C LEU A 576 22.95 17.29 7.20
N GLU A 577 22.13 18.03 7.93
CA GLU A 577 21.98 17.92 9.39
C GLU A 577 21.63 16.49 9.81
N LEU A 578 22.05 16.09 11.02
CA LEU A 578 21.99 14.69 11.49
C LEU A 578 20.59 14.07 11.39
N ASP A 579 19.55 14.80 11.80
CA ASP A 579 18.17 14.30 11.78
C ASP A 579 17.70 14.01 10.34
N LYS A 580 17.92 14.96 9.42
CA LYS A 580 17.61 14.79 7.98
C LYS A 580 18.45 13.67 7.38
N ARG A 581 19.74 13.62 7.69
CA ARG A 581 20.66 12.58 7.20
C ARG A 581 20.19 11.19 7.60
N THR A 582 19.67 11.03 8.82
CA THR A 582 19.17 9.75 9.34
C THR A 582 17.98 9.27 8.51
N VAL A 583 16.98 10.13 8.32
CA VAL A 583 15.79 9.83 7.51
C VAL A 583 16.16 9.53 6.05
N TYR A 584 17.04 10.33 5.45
CA TYR A 584 17.40 10.19 4.04
C TYR A 584 18.28 8.96 3.80
N SER A 585 19.17 8.62 4.74
CA SER A 585 19.97 7.40 4.67
C SER A 585 19.11 6.16 4.83
N ALA A 586 18.11 6.19 5.72
CA ALA A 586 17.13 5.12 5.88
C ALA A 586 16.31 4.92 4.60
N ALA A 587 15.78 6.00 4.01
CA ALA A 587 15.07 5.96 2.73
C ALA A 587 15.95 5.39 1.60
N LYS A 588 17.20 5.87 1.51
CA LYS A 588 18.16 5.40 0.51
C LYS A 588 18.44 3.90 0.64
N SER A 589 18.62 3.45 1.88
CA SER A 589 18.93 2.05 2.21
C SER A 589 17.74 1.14 1.89
N ALA A 590 16.52 1.53 2.28
CA ALA A 590 15.29 0.80 1.95
C ALA A 590 15.08 0.69 0.44
N ALA A 591 15.23 1.79 -0.30
CA ALA A 591 15.12 1.78 -1.76
C ALA A 591 16.19 0.91 -2.44
N GLY A 592 17.43 0.87 -1.92
CA GLY A 592 18.48 -0.03 -2.41
C GLY A 592 18.11 -1.50 -2.25
N TYR A 593 17.62 -1.88 -1.06
CA TYR A 593 17.16 -3.25 -0.78
C TYR A 593 15.99 -3.65 -1.68
N TRP A 594 14.97 -2.78 -1.80
CA TRP A 594 13.79 -3.08 -2.63
C TRP A 594 14.07 -3.06 -4.13
N LEU A 595 15.07 -2.31 -4.61
CA LEU A 595 15.55 -2.45 -5.98
C LEU A 595 16.10 -3.86 -6.26
N GLY A 596 16.74 -4.47 -5.27
CA GLY A 596 17.17 -5.87 -5.33
C GLY A 596 15.99 -6.83 -5.45
N LEU A 597 15.00 -6.71 -4.56
CA LEU A 597 13.78 -7.52 -4.60
C LEU A 597 13.00 -7.33 -5.91
N LEU A 598 12.80 -6.10 -6.33
CA LEU A 598 12.10 -5.77 -7.58
C LEU A 598 12.85 -6.28 -8.82
N SER A 599 14.18 -6.28 -8.79
CA SER A 599 14.98 -6.87 -9.88
C SER A 599 14.80 -8.39 -9.92
N TYR A 600 14.74 -9.04 -8.75
CA TYR A 600 14.43 -10.47 -8.64
C TYR A 600 13.02 -10.80 -9.16
N ASP A 601 12.00 -10.05 -8.73
CA ASP A 601 10.60 -10.24 -9.14
C ASP A 601 10.36 -10.01 -10.64
N ARG A 602 11.33 -9.40 -11.33
CA ARG A 602 11.33 -9.16 -12.78
C ARG A 602 12.27 -10.09 -13.55
N ASP A 603 12.77 -11.14 -12.90
CA ASP A 603 13.73 -12.11 -13.45
C ASP A 603 15.05 -11.49 -13.93
N ASN A 604 15.38 -10.28 -13.49
CA ASN A 604 16.65 -9.61 -13.77
C ASN A 604 17.69 -9.96 -12.71
N TYR A 605 18.02 -11.24 -12.61
CA TYR A 605 18.83 -11.78 -11.52
C TYR A 605 20.25 -11.18 -11.44
N ASP A 606 20.90 -10.90 -12.58
CA ASP A 606 22.22 -10.24 -12.58
C ASP A 606 22.18 -8.85 -11.93
N VAL A 607 21.09 -8.10 -12.17
CA VAL A 607 20.88 -6.77 -11.57
C VAL A 607 20.53 -6.91 -10.08
N ALA A 608 19.77 -7.94 -9.71
CA ALA A 608 19.46 -8.24 -8.32
C ALA A 608 20.71 -8.58 -7.50
N VAL A 609 21.69 -9.32 -8.07
CA VAL A 609 22.98 -9.62 -7.43
C VAL A 609 23.69 -8.33 -7.01
N ASN A 610 23.82 -7.37 -7.92
CA ASN A 610 24.47 -6.09 -7.64
C ASN A 610 23.73 -5.27 -6.56
N TRP A 611 22.39 -5.21 -6.64
CA TRP A 611 21.60 -4.46 -5.65
C TRP A 611 21.67 -5.07 -4.25
N LEU A 612 21.55 -6.39 -4.13
CA LEU A 612 21.49 -7.09 -2.85
C LEU A 612 22.90 -7.29 -2.25
N GLY A 613 23.90 -7.58 -3.08
CA GLY A 613 25.30 -7.71 -2.68
C GLY A 613 25.97 -6.35 -2.50
N ASP A 614 26.59 -5.84 -3.57
CA ASP A 614 27.46 -4.66 -3.58
C ASP A 614 26.79 -3.42 -2.99
N LEU A 615 25.51 -3.18 -3.30
CA LEU A 615 24.81 -1.93 -2.99
C LEU A 615 24.00 -1.97 -1.69
N THR A 616 23.84 -3.13 -1.07
CA THR A 616 23.14 -3.29 0.22
C THR A 616 24.03 -3.98 1.25
N LEU A 617 24.41 -5.23 1.01
CA LEU A 617 25.13 -6.04 1.99
C LEU A 617 26.57 -5.55 2.21
N ASP A 618 27.30 -5.20 1.14
CA ASP A 618 28.69 -4.73 1.28
C ASP A 618 28.80 -3.31 1.84
N GLN A 619 27.82 -2.44 1.57
CA GLN A 619 27.77 -1.09 2.13
C GLN A 619 27.44 -1.09 3.62
N ALA A 620 26.65 -2.06 4.09
CA ALA A 620 26.23 -2.14 5.48
C ALA A 620 26.08 -3.60 5.93
N ARG A 621 27.20 -4.28 6.19
CA ARG A 621 27.22 -5.72 6.54
C ARG A 621 26.39 -6.09 7.77
N GLN A 622 26.22 -5.17 8.71
CA GLN A 622 25.36 -5.30 9.89
C GLN A 622 24.22 -4.27 9.89
N GLY A 623 23.81 -3.81 8.71
CA GLY A 623 22.71 -2.89 8.56
C GLY A 623 21.35 -3.57 8.74
N ARG A 624 20.31 -2.75 8.81
CA ARG A 624 18.91 -3.20 8.93
C ARG A 624 18.52 -4.30 7.94
N TRP A 625 19.00 -4.21 6.69
CA TRP A 625 18.63 -5.14 5.62
C TRP A 625 19.58 -6.32 5.45
N SER A 626 20.61 -6.47 6.28
CA SER A 626 21.66 -7.47 6.05
C SER A 626 21.12 -8.89 5.94
N ASN A 627 20.20 -9.27 6.82
CA ASN A 627 19.64 -10.63 6.85
C ASN A 627 18.75 -10.88 5.63
N GLY A 628 17.84 -9.95 5.33
CA GLY A 628 17.01 -10.02 4.12
C GLY A 628 17.85 -9.99 2.84
N ALA A 629 18.87 -9.15 2.76
CA ALA A 629 19.75 -9.02 1.59
C ALA A 629 20.57 -10.30 1.37
N ARG A 630 21.14 -10.90 2.42
CA ARG A 630 21.89 -12.16 2.30
C ARG A 630 21.00 -13.30 1.84
N TYR A 631 19.82 -13.45 2.43
CA TYR A 631 18.84 -14.45 2.02
C TYR A 631 18.45 -14.27 0.54
N ASN A 632 18.02 -13.07 0.15
CA ASN A 632 17.57 -12.81 -1.21
C ASN A 632 18.71 -12.87 -2.24
N LEU A 633 19.95 -12.50 -1.88
CA LEU A 633 21.12 -12.68 -2.73
C LEU A 633 21.37 -14.17 -3.00
N ALA A 634 21.28 -15.02 -1.97
CA ALA A 634 21.38 -16.47 -2.14
C ALA A 634 20.25 -17.01 -3.03
N ARG A 635 19.01 -16.54 -2.86
CA ARG A 635 17.88 -16.89 -3.74
C ARG A 635 18.10 -16.48 -5.18
N THR A 636 18.77 -15.35 -5.40
CA THR A 636 19.16 -14.86 -6.73
C THR A 636 20.22 -15.76 -7.37
N HIS A 637 21.25 -16.16 -6.62
CA HIS A 637 22.25 -17.13 -7.10
C HIS A 637 21.64 -18.50 -7.37
N GLU A 638 20.68 -18.95 -6.57
CA GLU A 638 19.93 -20.18 -6.80
C GLU A 638 19.18 -20.12 -8.14
N ALA A 639 18.49 -19.02 -8.44
CA ALA A 639 17.80 -18.82 -9.72
C ALA A 639 18.76 -18.78 -10.93
N LEU A 640 19.98 -18.25 -10.75
CA LEU A 640 21.05 -18.28 -11.76
C LEU A 640 21.71 -19.67 -11.91
N GLY A 641 21.35 -20.65 -11.07
CA GLY A 641 21.97 -21.98 -11.05
C GLY A 641 23.34 -22.03 -10.38
N ASN A 642 23.75 -20.96 -9.70
CA ASN A 642 25.00 -20.83 -8.94
C ASN A 642 24.84 -21.41 -7.52
N LEU A 643 24.53 -22.71 -7.45
CA LEU A 643 24.08 -23.39 -6.23
C LEU A 643 25.11 -23.36 -5.10
N GLU A 644 26.40 -23.48 -5.42
CA GLU A 644 27.48 -23.46 -4.42
C GLU A 644 27.61 -22.08 -3.74
N GLU A 645 27.53 -20.99 -4.50
CA GLU A 645 27.59 -19.64 -3.93
C GLU A 645 26.33 -19.32 -3.11
N ALA A 646 25.16 -19.77 -3.57
CA ALA A 646 23.92 -19.66 -2.81
C ALA A 646 24.02 -20.39 -1.46
N ALA A 647 24.53 -21.63 -1.44
CA ALA A 647 24.73 -22.40 -0.21
C ALA A 647 25.73 -21.72 0.74
N LYS A 648 26.82 -21.18 0.21
CA LYS A 648 27.83 -20.46 0.99
C LYS A 648 27.28 -19.19 1.63
N LEU A 649 26.49 -18.40 0.90
CA LEU A 649 25.85 -17.19 1.44
C LEU A 649 24.91 -17.53 2.60
N LEU A 650 24.06 -18.54 2.45
CA LEU A 650 23.16 -18.99 3.52
C LEU A 650 23.91 -19.60 4.71
N GLY A 651 25.00 -20.32 4.44
CA GLY A 651 25.88 -20.90 5.47
C GLY A 651 26.65 -19.86 6.28
N ALA A 652 26.85 -18.65 5.73
CA ALA A 652 27.55 -17.55 6.38
C ALA A 652 26.66 -16.70 7.32
N ASP A 653 25.42 -17.12 7.57
CA ASP A 653 24.52 -16.38 8.45
C ASP A 653 25.06 -16.29 9.89
N PRO A 654 25.02 -15.10 10.51
CA PRO A 654 25.38 -14.90 11.91
C PRO A 654 24.60 -15.81 12.85
N ALA A 655 25.17 -16.13 14.01
CA ALA A 655 24.57 -17.06 14.97
C ALA A 655 23.22 -16.59 15.51
N ASP A 656 23.05 -15.27 15.61
CA ASP A 656 21.87 -14.52 16.05
C ASP A 656 20.91 -14.17 14.90
N ALA A 657 21.21 -14.56 13.65
CA ALA A 657 20.31 -14.29 12.53
C ALA A 657 18.97 -15.04 12.73
N PRO A 658 17.82 -14.35 12.66
CA PRO A 658 16.54 -14.95 13.07
C PRO A 658 16.09 -16.13 12.21
N GLN A 659 16.47 -16.13 10.92
CA GLN A 659 16.17 -17.21 9.97
C GLN A 659 17.33 -18.21 9.80
N ARG A 660 18.36 -18.17 10.65
CA ARG A 660 19.58 -18.97 10.49
C ARG A 660 19.29 -20.45 10.30
N HIS A 661 18.41 -21.02 11.13
CA HIS A 661 18.05 -22.44 11.05
C HIS A 661 17.54 -22.81 9.65
N GLY A 662 16.55 -22.08 9.14
CA GLY A 662 15.99 -22.32 7.82
C GLY A 662 17.01 -22.12 6.70
N ASN A 663 17.88 -21.11 6.84
CA ASN A 663 18.93 -20.83 5.87
C ASN A 663 19.97 -21.96 5.82
N LEU A 664 20.36 -22.53 6.96
CA LEU A 664 21.27 -23.69 7.00
C LEU A 664 20.64 -24.96 6.40
N VAL A 665 19.35 -25.19 6.65
CA VAL A 665 18.61 -26.30 5.99
C VAL A 665 18.61 -26.12 4.48
N ARG A 666 18.32 -24.91 3.99
CA ARG A 666 18.33 -24.60 2.55
C ARG A 666 19.74 -24.73 1.97
N ALA A 667 20.77 -24.24 2.66
CA ALA A 667 22.16 -24.37 2.25
C ALA A 667 22.56 -25.84 2.03
N ARG A 668 22.21 -26.72 2.98
CA ARG A 668 22.48 -28.16 2.85
C ARG A 668 21.81 -28.75 1.61
N ARG A 669 20.52 -28.45 1.38
CA ARG A 669 19.77 -28.92 0.19
C ARG A 669 20.40 -28.44 -1.12
N LEU A 670 20.90 -27.21 -1.15
CA LEU A 670 21.58 -26.64 -2.33
C LEU A 670 22.93 -27.33 -2.59
N THR A 671 23.71 -27.62 -1.55
CA THR A 671 24.96 -28.39 -1.67
C THR A 671 24.70 -29.80 -2.22
N GLU A 672 23.67 -30.49 -1.72
CA GLU A 672 23.26 -31.81 -2.24
C GLU A 672 22.85 -31.73 -3.71
N ALA A 673 22.07 -30.71 -4.09
CA ALA A 673 21.65 -30.50 -5.46
C ALA A 673 22.82 -30.17 -6.40
N ALA A 674 23.79 -29.38 -5.94
CA ALA A 674 25.01 -29.06 -6.69
C ALA A 674 25.84 -30.33 -6.96
N ALA A 675 26.02 -31.18 -5.94
CA ALA A 675 26.71 -32.45 -6.07
C ALA A 675 26.02 -33.39 -7.06
N ALA A 676 24.69 -33.54 -6.96
CA ALA A 676 23.91 -34.37 -7.88
C ALA A 676 24.02 -33.87 -9.33
N LYS A 677 23.98 -32.55 -9.55
CA LYS A 677 24.16 -31.93 -10.88
C LYS A 677 25.55 -32.23 -11.46
N ALA A 678 26.59 -32.14 -10.63
CA ALA A 678 27.96 -32.43 -11.03
C ALA A 678 28.18 -33.92 -11.37
N GLU A 679 27.47 -34.83 -10.69
CA GLU A 679 27.47 -36.26 -11.02
C GLU A 679 26.78 -36.56 -12.35
N THR A 680 25.62 -35.94 -12.63
CA THR A 680 24.93 -36.12 -13.92
C THR A 680 25.63 -35.49 -15.13
N ALA A 681 26.56 -34.57 -14.91
CA ALA A 681 27.34 -33.93 -15.97
C ALA A 681 28.63 -34.70 -16.34
N LYS A 682 29.02 -35.69 -15.53
CA LYS A 682 30.11 -36.63 -15.81
C LYS A 682 29.58 -37.86 -16.54
#